data_AF-A0A261CBK5-F1
#
_entry.id   AF-A0A261CBK5-F1
#
_cell.length_a   1.000
_cell.length_b   1.000
_cell.length_c   1.000
_cell.angle_alpha   90.00
_cell.angle_beta   90.00
_cell.angle_gamma   90.00
#
_symmetry.space_group_name_H-M   'P 1'
#
loop_
_entity.id
_entity.type
_entity.pdbx_description
1 polymer ?
#
loop_
_entity_poly.entity_id
_entity_poly.type
_entity_poly.pdbx_seq_one_letter_code
_entity_poly.pdbx_strand_id
1 'polypeptide(L)'
;MLIALLISARILATFSFSDDEFDLVCVQAVRILALWRHGDRAPQYPYVNDKFTEEDWKRIGSGIGQLTYTGVKQHITLGESIRERYVKSGFLPESFDKDVIQFRSTNRNRTILSAEANFLGMYPNEGRVKLPITVPKNYGDDCINNVMCKCNRRDLLQKMARELEEYKEVMDDSDTISLFSKLSEITGETVNAENFWRIPDTLRCEKKNFPYVFGQINPWYSRELMETMELLNTKINRFTSGLYRSRNINGLDISKEIKKLRAGPLLSDIIRRMTQKLNCLNQESRSSRMICSQNIRKLKYHAYSSHDMTLYSLLTSLDLQDLTSSEIGGWPTYASSLFIELFVRKSDKLPFFRVIYRNPSSSLPSEFLNITPLIPKCHGLSHCSFKTFENIHNDSFRRMQSILINVIVTLIVGFSFGIDTNDDIPSELELIFVHTIWRHGDRSQEGHLNNDPVDPTKWIEGGGGYGQLTPMGMEQQYKLGKKLRDRYVSTGFLHNFYDSQQVYIRSTDVNRTINSAISNMLGMFSSSSFRPGVDYPDIEGWPRGFMPVPIHSSGPPSEDCVASAFCSCKRRNALLDIAHKGEQFQKFINSENYTNITSQVSELFNTTFTFDNLWQVHDAIMIQLIHFREIVYNQTWYSDEFFQNLDDLERPSKAFVSGLFDPPIVDGINVRKEILKTRGGPLINDISDRMRTMSQCKHVPEKCDVYHKNLKYYAYSTHDHTVFALLAVLGLEAVVAGEERYGEWPDYASDILVELFQNDTDRSFYFRVLYQKNTFSEFEVVTPLIHGCGSRQFCNIKVFEDRAKEFRPDRPMKEFCEILPGEDSRVNRWIKNVFQSPDRSTANNFKWYLSVLVSAVLSVVDVEVSDLVGVLVDSNHTEPVTEGVSLEVLLAYKIHKPLREWNLRDDGHLGFSGLNLDAVGSQMSGLSVDLDLLVEESFLKRTRTY
;
A
#
# COMPACT_ATOMS: atom_id res chain seq x y z
N MET A 1 74.36 4.21 26.60
CA MET A 1 73.75 5.00 25.50
C MET A 1 73.76 4.27 24.15
N LEU A 2 74.87 3.70 23.64
CA LEU A 2 74.87 3.08 22.29
C LEU A 2 73.82 1.97 22.06
N ILE A 3 73.52 1.14 23.07
CA ILE A 3 72.50 0.07 22.94
C ILE A 3 71.08 0.64 22.78
N ALA A 4 70.77 1.80 23.39
CA ALA A 4 69.48 2.46 23.24
C ALA A 4 69.28 3.02 21.81
N LEU A 5 70.35 3.48 21.16
CA LEU A 5 70.33 3.97 19.78
C LEU A 5 70.11 2.85 18.75
N LEU A 6 70.60 1.63 19.00
CA LEU A 6 70.40 0.48 18.12
C LEU A 6 69.00 -0.13 18.20
N ILE A 7 68.30 0.02 19.35
CA ILE A 7 66.90 -0.42 19.49
C ILE A 7 65.95 0.58 18.81
N SER A 8 66.19 1.88 18.92
CA SER A 8 65.40 2.89 18.18
C SER A 8 65.55 2.75 16.65
N ALA A 9 66.75 2.42 16.17
CA ALA A 9 67.01 2.25 14.73
C ALA A 9 66.34 1.02 14.09
N ARG A 10 65.91 0.00 14.89
CA ARG A 10 65.16 -1.16 14.38
C ARG A 10 63.63 -1.05 14.54
N ILE A 11 63.12 -0.02 15.23
CA ILE A 11 61.68 0.24 15.35
C ILE A 11 61.23 1.30 14.34
N LEU A 12 62.12 2.21 13.92
CA LEU A 12 61.84 3.23 12.90
C LEU A 12 61.95 2.72 11.44
N ALA A 13 62.33 1.45 11.23
CA ALA A 13 62.40 0.81 9.90
C ALA A 13 61.22 -0.11 9.56
N THR A 14 60.21 -0.22 10.46
CA THR A 14 59.04 -1.09 10.28
C THR A 14 57.68 -0.36 10.32
N PHE A 15 57.69 0.97 10.46
CA PHE A 15 56.49 1.82 10.40
C PHE A 15 56.61 2.90 9.30
N SER A 16 57.05 2.48 8.12
CA SER A 16 56.93 3.22 6.86
C SER A 16 56.21 2.36 5.83
N PHE A 17 55.00 1.90 6.18
CA PHE A 17 54.02 1.50 5.18
C PHE A 17 53.15 2.70 4.87
N SER A 18 53.14 3.10 3.60
CA SER A 18 52.10 3.96 3.03
C SER A 18 50.78 3.19 3.01
N ASP A 19 49.76 3.66 3.72
CA ASP A 19 48.43 3.03 3.79
C ASP A 19 47.59 3.14 2.49
N ASP A 20 48.21 3.53 1.36
CA ASP A 20 47.56 3.72 0.06
C ASP A 20 47.42 2.45 -0.80
N GLU A 21 48.02 1.32 -0.40
CA GLU A 21 47.81 0.00 -1.04
C GLU A 21 46.98 -0.95 -0.16
N PHE A 22 45.71 -0.61 0.01
CA PHE A 22 44.69 -1.59 0.42
C PHE A 22 44.41 -2.53 -0.75
N ASP A 23 45.23 -3.58 -0.85
CA ASP A 23 45.33 -4.52 -1.96
C ASP A 23 43.94 -4.98 -2.47
N LEU A 24 43.57 -4.53 -3.69
CA LEU A 24 42.26 -4.80 -4.31
C LEU A 24 41.99 -6.31 -4.46
N VAL A 25 43.06 -7.11 -4.43
CA VAL A 25 43.07 -8.58 -4.45
C VAL A 25 42.32 -9.17 -3.25
N CYS A 26 42.26 -8.48 -2.10
CA CYS A 26 41.86 -9.05 -0.82
C CYS A 26 40.41 -8.80 -0.38
N VAL A 27 39.61 -8.02 -1.10
CA VAL A 27 38.18 -7.78 -0.76
C VAL A 27 37.24 -8.31 -1.85
N GLN A 28 36.09 -8.85 -1.45
CA GLN A 28 35.05 -9.33 -2.36
C GLN A 28 33.75 -8.57 -2.11
N ALA A 29 33.19 -7.94 -3.15
CA ALA A 29 31.84 -7.39 -3.09
C ALA A 29 30.83 -8.53 -2.89
N VAL A 30 29.87 -8.36 -1.98
CA VAL A 30 28.85 -9.37 -1.66
C VAL A 30 27.43 -8.86 -1.81
N ARG A 31 27.20 -7.53 -1.74
CA ARG A 31 25.90 -6.89 -1.95
C ARG A 31 26.05 -5.41 -2.31
N ILE A 32 25.10 -4.87 -3.06
CA ILE A 32 24.97 -3.45 -3.40
C ILE A 32 23.57 -3.00 -3.01
N LEU A 33 23.46 -1.83 -2.38
CA LEU A 33 22.20 -1.11 -2.20
C LEU A 33 22.31 0.23 -2.93
N ALA A 34 21.39 0.51 -3.84
CA ALA A 34 21.39 1.72 -4.68
C ALA A 34 20.18 2.59 -4.35
N LEU A 35 20.36 3.90 -4.22
CA LEU A 35 19.29 4.90 -4.04
C LEU A 35 19.43 5.95 -5.13
N TRP A 36 18.36 6.28 -5.83
CA TRP A 36 18.37 7.37 -6.82
C TRP A 36 17.18 8.32 -6.69
N ARG A 37 17.44 9.61 -6.96
CA ARG A 37 16.39 10.58 -7.28
C ARG A 37 15.80 10.20 -8.64
N HIS A 38 14.48 10.36 -8.80
CA HIS A 38 13.85 10.29 -10.12
C HIS A 38 14.48 11.27 -11.12
N GLY A 39 14.21 11.03 -12.41
CA GLY A 39 14.66 11.90 -13.48
C GLY A 39 13.92 13.24 -13.52
N ASP A 40 14.27 14.03 -14.53
CA ASP A 40 13.60 15.29 -14.87
C ASP A 40 12.08 15.13 -14.96
N ARG A 41 11.36 16.14 -14.48
CA ARG A 41 9.91 16.14 -14.34
C ARG A 41 9.31 17.53 -14.57
N ALA A 42 8.02 17.56 -14.85
CA ALA A 42 7.20 18.75 -14.70
C ALA A 42 7.21 19.27 -13.23
N PRO A 43 6.88 20.56 -12.98
CA PRO A 43 6.67 21.09 -11.64
C PRO A 43 5.64 20.26 -10.88
N GLN A 44 5.82 20.04 -9.57
CA GLN A 44 4.84 19.27 -8.79
C GLN A 44 3.65 20.12 -8.33
N TYR A 45 3.90 21.39 -8.00
CA TYR A 45 2.87 22.33 -7.56
C TYR A 45 3.18 23.74 -8.12
N PRO A 46 2.85 24.01 -9.39
CA PRO A 46 2.90 25.35 -9.97
C PRO A 46 2.26 26.40 -9.07
N TYR A 47 2.73 27.64 -9.13
CA TYR A 47 2.16 28.76 -8.38
C TYR A 47 0.92 29.33 -9.10
N VAL A 48 0.03 30.00 -8.37
CA VAL A 48 -1.32 30.35 -8.86
C VAL A 48 -1.32 31.13 -10.19
N ASN A 49 -0.43 32.10 -10.35
CA ASN A 49 -0.31 32.91 -11.57
C ASN A 49 0.60 32.31 -12.66
N ASP A 50 1.12 31.08 -12.49
CA ASP A 50 1.95 30.43 -13.51
C ASP A 50 1.22 30.41 -14.86
N LYS A 51 1.99 30.63 -15.92
CA LYS A 51 1.52 30.74 -17.30
C LYS A 51 1.71 29.45 -18.08
N PHE A 52 2.53 28.52 -17.60
CA PHE A 52 2.64 27.19 -18.20
C PHE A 52 1.49 26.30 -17.72
N THR A 53 0.63 25.92 -18.65
CA THR A 53 -0.56 25.10 -18.40
C THR A 53 -0.24 23.60 -18.37
N GLU A 54 -1.15 22.78 -17.86
CA GLU A 54 -1.06 21.32 -17.99
C GLU A 54 -0.96 20.92 -19.48
N GLU A 55 -1.63 21.66 -20.38
CA GLU A 55 -1.60 21.48 -21.83
C GLU A 55 -0.24 21.82 -22.47
N ASP A 56 0.58 22.70 -21.87
CA ASP A 56 1.98 22.90 -22.29
C ASP A 56 2.83 21.67 -21.94
N TRP A 57 2.66 21.12 -20.73
CA TRP A 57 3.38 19.90 -20.31
C TRP A 57 2.93 18.66 -21.09
N LYS A 58 1.64 18.51 -21.37
CA LYS A 58 1.08 17.42 -22.21
C LYS A 58 1.57 17.48 -23.66
N ARG A 59 1.89 18.66 -24.19
CA ARG A 59 2.50 18.80 -25.53
C ARG A 59 3.91 18.23 -25.62
N ILE A 60 4.65 18.11 -24.51
CA ILE A 60 6.01 17.55 -24.47
C ILE A 60 6.09 16.16 -23.83
N GLY A 61 4.96 15.43 -23.74
CA GLY A 61 4.95 14.05 -23.24
C GLY A 61 5.05 13.93 -21.73
N SER A 62 4.61 14.95 -21.01
CA SER A 62 4.59 14.96 -19.54
C SER A 62 3.26 15.54 -19.04
N GLY A 63 3.12 15.66 -17.72
CA GLY A 63 1.99 16.32 -17.06
C GLY A 63 2.43 16.77 -15.68
N ILE A 64 1.69 17.66 -15.00
CA ILE A 64 2.14 18.25 -13.73
C ILE A 64 2.54 17.15 -12.72
N GLY A 65 3.75 17.27 -12.18
CA GLY A 65 4.38 16.32 -11.27
C GLY A 65 4.87 15.00 -11.87
N GLN A 66 4.75 14.78 -13.19
CA GLN A 66 5.17 13.56 -13.89
C GLN A 66 6.56 13.68 -14.52
N LEU A 67 7.17 12.52 -14.81
CA LEU A 67 8.48 12.43 -15.47
C LEU A 67 8.41 13.00 -16.89
N THR A 68 9.47 13.65 -17.37
CA THR A 68 9.62 14.07 -18.78
C THR A 68 10.39 13.00 -19.56
N TYR A 69 10.39 13.09 -20.90
CA TYR A 69 11.27 12.27 -21.74
C TYR A 69 12.76 12.43 -21.37
N THR A 70 13.19 13.64 -21.02
CA THR A 70 14.53 13.92 -20.47
C THR A 70 14.80 13.07 -19.22
N GLY A 71 13.82 12.93 -18.32
CA GLY A 71 13.92 12.12 -17.12
C GLY A 71 13.99 10.62 -17.39
N VAL A 72 13.26 10.12 -18.39
CA VAL A 72 13.37 8.73 -18.87
C VAL A 72 14.78 8.47 -19.39
N LYS A 73 15.29 9.32 -20.29
CA LYS A 73 16.65 9.19 -20.86
C LYS A 73 17.73 9.23 -19.78
N GLN A 74 17.63 10.13 -18.81
CA GLN A 74 18.54 10.19 -17.66
C GLN A 74 18.61 8.87 -16.88
N HIS A 75 17.50 8.16 -16.73
CA HIS A 75 17.47 6.87 -16.04
C HIS A 75 17.98 5.71 -16.89
N ILE A 76 17.72 5.70 -18.21
CA ILE A 76 18.35 4.76 -19.15
C ILE A 76 19.87 4.88 -19.07
N THR A 77 20.42 6.10 -19.16
CA THR A 77 21.87 6.33 -19.07
C THR A 77 22.46 5.99 -17.69
N LEU A 78 21.70 6.19 -16.60
CA LEU A 78 22.10 5.65 -15.29
C LEU A 78 22.12 4.11 -15.31
N GLY A 79 21.18 3.47 -15.99
CA GLY A 79 21.07 2.01 -16.13
C GLY A 79 22.23 1.42 -16.92
N GLU A 80 22.57 2.03 -18.06
CA GLU A 80 23.76 1.71 -18.86
C GLU A 80 25.03 1.81 -17.99
N SER A 81 25.17 2.91 -17.24
CA SER A 81 26.30 3.12 -16.32
C SER A 81 26.39 2.02 -15.23
N ILE A 82 25.26 1.54 -14.73
CA ILE A 82 25.16 0.43 -13.77
C ILE A 82 25.49 -0.92 -14.45
N ARG A 83 25.11 -1.11 -15.72
CA ARG A 83 25.47 -2.29 -16.53
C ARG A 83 26.98 -2.41 -16.72
N GLU A 84 27.63 -1.32 -17.16
CA GLU A 84 29.09 -1.27 -17.29
C GLU A 84 29.79 -1.62 -15.98
N ARG A 85 29.34 -1.03 -14.87
CA ARG A 85 30.00 -1.20 -13.56
C ARG A 85 29.80 -2.57 -12.93
N TYR A 86 28.61 -3.16 -13.02
CA TYR A 86 28.25 -4.35 -12.24
C TYR A 86 27.82 -5.57 -13.05
N VAL A 87 27.30 -5.43 -14.28
CA VAL A 87 26.97 -6.58 -15.14
C VAL A 87 28.23 -7.04 -15.87
N LYS A 88 28.89 -6.13 -16.62
CA LYS A 88 30.11 -6.48 -17.38
C LYS A 88 31.31 -6.87 -16.51
N SER A 89 31.32 -6.48 -15.24
CA SER A 89 32.32 -6.95 -14.26
C SER A 89 32.04 -8.35 -13.69
N GLY A 90 30.94 -8.99 -14.11
CA GLY A 90 30.51 -10.32 -13.65
C GLY A 90 29.92 -10.35 -12.23
N PHE A 91 29.72 -9.18 -11.59
CA PHE A 91 29.10 -9.14 -10.26
C PHE A 91 27.61 -9.48 -10.33
N LEU A 92 26.89 -8.90 -11.28
CA LEU A 92 25.51 -9.22 -11.65
C LEU A 92 25.47 -10.11 -12.90
N PRO A 93 24.44 -10.95 -13.06
CA PRO A 93 24.29 -11.79 -14.25
C PRO A 93 24.03 -10.94 -15.51
N GLU A 94 24.43 -11.48 -16.67
CA GLU A 94 24.21 -10.88 -18.00
C GLU A 94 22.73 -10.80 -18.40
N SER A 95 21.93 -11.77 -17.94
CA SER A 95 20.47 -11.77 -17.98
C SER A 95 19.87 -11.47 -16.61
N PHE A 96 18.68 -10.90 -16.55
CA PHE A 96 18.02 -10.54 -15.30
C PHE A 96 17.60 -11.78 -14.47
N ASP A 97 17.89 -11.74 -13.17
CA ASP A 97 17.38 -12.70 -12.19
C ASP A 97 16.75 -11.94 -11.01
N LYS A 98 15.45 -12.11 -10.82
CA LYS A 98 14.64 -11.49 -9.74
C LYS A 98 15.06 -11.91 -8.33
N ASP A 99 15.73 -13.05 -8.17
CA ASP A 99 16.28 -13.48 -6.88
C ASP A 99 17.62 -12.78 -6.59
N VAL A 100 18.31 -12.29 -7.62
CA VAL A 100 19.62 -11.62 -7.52
C VAL A 100 19.49 -10.09 -7.49
N ILE A 101 18.46 -9.54 -8.13
CA ILE A 101 18.24 -8.10 -8.35
C ILE A 101 16.80 -7.73 -8.02
N GLN A 102 16.63 -6.75 -7.13
CA GLN A 102 15.31 -6.27 -6.68
C GLN A 102 15.20 -4.75 -6.69
N PHE A 103 13.99 -4.25 -6.92
CA PHE A 103 13.70 -2.81 -6.97
C PHE A 103 12.56 -2.47 -5.99
N ARG A 104 12.63 -1.30 -5.40
CA ARG A 104 11.57 -0.67 -4.59
C ARG A 104 11.38 0.77 -5.04
N SER A 105 10.13 1.23 -5.13
CA SER A 105 9.80 2.61 -5.52
C SER A 105 8.71 3.17 -4.61
N THR A 106 8.61 4.50 -4.50
CA THR A 106 7.37 5.11 -3.98
C THR A 106 6.24 4.92 -4.99
N ASN A 107 4.98 5.07 -4.56
CA ASN A 107 3.81 4.93 -5.44
C ASN A 107 3.56 6.13 -6.39
N ARG A 108 4.60 6.90 -6.72
CA ARG A 108 4.50 8.02 -7.68
C ARG A 108 4.94 7.53 -9.05
N ASN A 109 4.13 7.76 -10.08
CA ASN A 109 4.42 7.28 -11.43
C ASN A 109 5.83 7.66 -11.89
N ARG A 110 6.29 8.90 -11.62
CA ARG A 110 7.66 9.34 -11.93
C ARG A 110 8.78 8.50 -11.32
N THR A 111 8.63 7.94 -10.11
CA THR A 111 9.66 7.08 -9.49
C THR A 111 9.54 5.64 -9.99
N ILE A 112 8.34 5.16 -10.33
CA ILE A 112 8.13 3.84 -10.94
C ILE A 112 8.76 3.83 -12.35
N LEU A 113 8.37 4.79 -13.21
CA LEU A 113 8.93 4.97 -14.55
C LEU A 113 10.46 5.19 -14.53
N SER A 114 10.99 5.90 -13.52
CA SER A 114 12.45 6.03 -13.34
C SER A 114 13.14 4.68 -13.05
N ALA A 115 12.50 3.77 -12.32
CA ALA A 115 13.05 2.44 -12.06
C ALA A 115 12.96 1.53 -13.29
N GLU A 116 11.86 1.60 -14.04
CA GLU A 116 11.67 0.85 -15.29
C GLU A 116 12.66 1.31 -16.37
N ALA A 117 12.80 2.62 -16.58
CA ALA A 117 13.78 3.21 -17.49
C ALA A 117 15.23 2.83 -17.09
N ASN A 118 15.51 2.76 -15.78
CA ASN A 118 16.81 2.32 -15.29
C ASN A 118 17.08 0.84 -15.58
N PHE A 119 16.09 -0.02 -15.38
CA PHE A 119 16.19 -1.44 -15.73
C PHE A 119 16.40 -1.66 -17.23
N LEU A 120 15.72 -0.89 -18.09
CA LEU A 120 15.92 -0.95 -19.54
C LEU A 120 17.37 -0.60 -19.94
N GLY A 121 18.01 0.37 -19.28
CA GLY A 121 19.44 0.63 -19.47
C GLY A 121 20.35 -0.49 -18.92
N MET A 122 19.94 -1.17 -17.84
CA MET A 122 20.69 -2.30 -17.28
C MET A 122 20.60 -3.58 -18.13
N TYR A 123 19.44 -3.84 -18.75
CA TYR A 123 19.11 -5.07 -19.48
C TYR A 123 18.33 -4.75 -20.77
N PRO A 124 18.94 -4.11 -21.78
CA PRO A 124 18.24 -3.60 -22.97
C PRO A 124 17.58 -4.70 -23.82
N ASN A 125 18.18 -5.89 -23.85
CA ASN A 125 17.65 -7.05 -24.58
C ASN A 125 16.44 -7.70 -23.88
N GLU A 126 16.09 -7.27 -22.67
CA GLU A 126 15.00 -7.80 -21.86
C GLU A 126 13.82 -6.83 -21.74
N GLY A 127 13.65 -5.91 -22.70
CA GLY A 127 12.52 -4.95 -22.74
C GLY A 127 11.10 -5.53 -22.82
N ARG A 128 10.95 -6.87 -22.75
CA ARG A 128 9.67 -7.58 -22.60
C ARG A 128 9.51 -8.28 -21.24
N VAL A 129 10.55 -8.26 -20.38
CA VAL A 129 10.55 -8.88 -19.06
C VAL A 129 10.01 -7.87 -18.04
N LYS A 130 8.96 -8.26 -17.31
CA LYS A 130 8.37 -7.41 -16.27
C LYS A 130 9.34 -7.26 -15.09
N LEU A 131 9.74 -6.02 -14.80
CA LEU A 131 10.51 -5.70 -13.60
C LEU A 131 9.66 -5.84 -12.33
N PRO A 132 10.02 -6.69 -11.35
CA PRO A 132 9.36 -6.75 -10.05
C PRO A 132 9.80 -5.57 -9.18
N ILE A 133 9.02 -4.48 -9.21
CA ILE A 133 9.18 -3.32 -8.31
C ILE A 133 8.24 -3.46 -7.12
N THR A 134 8.79 -3.45 -5.90
CA THR A 134 7.99 -3.33 -4.67
C THR A 134 7.49 -1.90 -4.52
N VAL A 135 6.16 -1.69 -4.53
CA VAL A 135 5.53 -0.37 -4.38
C VAL A 135 4.55 -0.38 -3.20
N PRO A 136 4.72 0.50 -2.18
CA PRO A 136 3.78 0.62 -1.07
C PRO A 136 2.41 1.17 -1.49
N LYS A 137 1.33 0.72 -0.85
CA LYS A 137 -0.05 1.16 -1.19
C LYS A 137 -0.24 2.67 -1.01
N ASN A 138 0.18 3.21 0.13
CA ASN A 138 -0.02 4.60 0.51
C ASN A 138 1.32 5.36 0.60
N TYR A 139 1.40 6.49 -0.10
CA TYR A 139 2.57 7.39 -0.08
C TYR A 139 2.85 7.94 1.32
N GLY A 140 1.79 8.26 2.07
CA GLY A 140 1.88 8.86 3.39
C GLY A 140 2.42 7.93 4.47
N ASP A 141 2.41 6.61 4.23
CA ASP A 141 2.80 5.61 5.22
C ASP A 141 4.17 4.97 4.89
N ASP A 142 4.74 5.26 3.71
CA ASP A 142 6.05 4.76 3.27
C ASP A 142 7.21 5.58 3.87
N CYS A 143 7.52 5.38 5.14
CA CYS A 143 8.67 6.04 5.76
C CYS A 143 10.04 5.58 5.22
N ILE A 144 10.12 4.58 4.34
CA ILE A 144 11.41 4.08 3.79
C ILE A 144 11.82 4.88 2.55
N ASN A 145 10.95 5.02 1.54
CA ASN A 145 11.28 5.81 0.35
C ASN A 145 10.69 7.24 0.39
N ASN A 146 9.86 7.60 1.38
CA ASN A 146 9.33 8.95 1.57
C ASN A 146 9.59 9.50 2.99
N VAL A 147 10.57 10.41 3.10
CA VAL A 147 10.94 11.08 4.37
C VAL A 147 9.86 12.03 4.91
N MET A 148 8.84 12.33 4.10
CA MET A 148 7.65 13.12 4.46
C MET A 148 6.45 12.24 4.82
N CYS A 149 6.66 10.97 5.21
CA CYS A 149 5.59 10.11 5.76
C CYS A 149 4.92 10.75 7.01
N LYS A 150 3.71 10.33 7.36
CA LYS A 150 2.94 10.91 8.49
C LYS A 150 3.69 10.66 9.81
N CYS A 151 4.06 11.74 10.51
CA CYS A 151 4.82 11.62 11.76
C CYS A 151 4.61 12.85 12.67
N ASN A 152 3.62 12.77 13.58
CA ASN A 152 3.31 13.85 14.52
C ASN A 152 4.53 14.32 15.34
N ARG A 153 5.49 13.42 15.64
CA ARG A 153 6.74 13.78 16.33
C ARG A 153 7.63 14.68 15.46
N ARG A 154 7.76 14.41 14.16
CA ARG A 154 8.50 15.30 13.24
C ARG A 154 7.81 16.66 13.19
N ASP A 155 6.48 16.67 13.06
CA ASP A 155 5.73 17.91 12.90
C ASP A 155 5.81 18.79 14.17
N LEU A 156 5.84 18.17 15.37
CA LEU A 156 6.16 18.84 16.63
C LEU A 156 7.60 19.37 16.67
N LEU A 157 8.59 18.54 16.31
CA LEU A 157 10.00 18.96 16.29
C LEU A 157 10.25 20.08 15.29
N GLN A 158 9.55 20.10 14.15
CA GLN A 158 9.60 21.18 13.17
C GLN A 158 8.96 22.47 13.70
N LYS A 159 7.88 22.39 14.49
CA LYS A 159 7.35 23.56 15.21
C LYS A 159 8.37 24.09 16.23
N MET A 160 8.95 23.22 17.05
CA MET A 160 10.00 23.62 18.01
C MET A 160 11.22 24.24 17.31
N ALA A 161 11.60 23.74 16.13
CA ALA A 161 12.71 24.27 15.34
C ALA A 161 12.45 25.67 14.76
N ARG A 162 11.19 26.07 14.56
CA ARG A 162 10.84 27.44 14.14
C ARG A 162 11.01 28.47 15.26
N GLU A 163 11.04 28.03 16.51
CA GLU A 163 11.29 28.90 17.66
C GLU A 163 12.78 29.22 17.88
N LEU A 164 13.69 28.53 17.18
CA LEU A 164 15.13 28.78 17.25
C LEU A 164 15.48 30.16 16.69
N GLU A 165 16.37 30.86 17.38
CA GLU A 165 16.87 32.18 16.96
C GLU A 165 17.45 32.13 15.54
N GLU A 166 18.23 31.11 15.20
CA GLU A 166 18.80 30.92 13.86
C GLU A 166 17.72 30.85 12.75
N TYR A 167 16.51 30.37 13.06
CA TYR A 167 15.38 30.39 12.11
C TYR A 167 14.75 31.77 12.03
N LYS A 168 14.54 32.44 13.17
CA LYS A 168 14.00 33.81 13.26
C LYS A 168 14.91 34.81 12.55
N GLU A 169 16.21 34.75 12.77
CA GLU A 169 17.26 35.51 12.05
C GLU A 169 17.14 35.40 10.52
N VAL A 170 16.64 34.27 9.98
CA VAL A 170 16.45 34.09 8.53
C VAL A 170 15.08 34.55 8.06
N MET A 171 14.04 34.42 8.89
CA MET A 171 12.66 34.74 8.52
C MET A 171 12.27 36.20 8.74
N ASP A 172 12.83 36.83 9.77
CA ASP A 172 12.59 38.22 10.15
C ASP A 172 13.56 39.19 9.45
N ASP A 173 14.50 38.65 8.67
CA ASP A 173 15.41 39.39 7.79
C ASP A 173 14.64 40.22 6.74
N SER A 174 15.02 41.50 6.61
CA SER A 174 14.31 42.45 5.75
C SER A 174 14.30 42.07 4.27
N ASP A 175 15.36 41.43 3.79
CA ASP A 175 15.48 41.01 2.39
C ASP A 175 14.62 39.77 2.15
N THR A 176 14.51 38.87 3.13
CA THR A 176 13.58 37.72 3.10
C THR A 176 12.12 38.17 3.07
N ILE A 177 11.72 39.11 3.94
CA ILE A 177 10.37 39.67 3.96
C ILE A 177 10.06 40.40 2.63
N SER A 178 10.99 41.21 2.14
CA SER A 178 10.88 41.93 0.87
C SER A 178 10.73 40.97 -0.33
N LEU A 179 11.54 39.91 -0.37
CA LEU A 179 11.47 38.88 -1.41
C LEU A 179 10.13 38.12 -1.37
N PHE A 180 9.64 37.75 -0.19
CA PHE A 180 8.35 37.07 -0.06
C PHE A 180 7.18 37.97 -0.45
N SER A 181 7.21 39.25 -0.08
CA SER A 181 6.21 40.24 -0.50
C SER A 181 6.17 40.37 -2.03
N LYS A 182 7.33 40.63 -2.65
CA LYS A 182 7.48 40.74 -4.11
C LYS A 182 7.04 39.46 -4.85
N LEU A 183 7.41 38.29 -4.34
CA LEU A 183 7.01 37.04 -4.95
C LEU A 183 5.52 36.79 -4.79
N SER A 184 4.89 37.19 -3.67
CA SER A 184 3.44 37.04 -3.48
C SER A 184 2.62 37.84 -4.49
N GLU A 185 3.08 39.04 -4.84
CA GLU A 185 2.48 39.86 -5.90
C GLU A 185 2.59 39.16 -7.27
N ILE A 186 3.77 38.62 -7.61
CA ILE A 186 4.03 37.92 -8.87
C ILE A 186 3.21 36.63 -8.97
N THR A 187 3.25 35.79 -7.93
CA THR A 187 2.65 34.45 -7.94
C THR A 187 1.15 34.44 -7.73
N GLY A 188 0.56 35.51 -7.19
CA GLY A 188 -0.87 35.57 -6.86
C GLY A 188 -1.26 34.74 -5.63
N GLU A 189 -0.29 34.30 -4.83
CA GLU A 189 -0.52 33.58 -3.58
C GLU A 189 0.44 34.05 -2.48
N THR A 190 0.01 34.02 -1.22
CA THR A 190 0.86 34.41 -0.08
C THR A 190 2.07 33.48 0.04
N VAL A 191 3.26 34.00 -0.21
CA VAL A 191 4.53 33.26 -0.13
C VAL A 191 5.05 33.27 1.32
N ASN A 192 5.42 32.09 1.81
CA ASN A 192 5.96 31.85 3.13
C ASN A 192 6.94 30.65 3.10
N ALA A 193 7.61 30.35 4.21
CA ALA A 193 8.63 29.29 4.26
C ALA A 193 8.12 27.88 3.90
N GLU A 194 6.82 27.61 3.99
CA GLU A 194 6.23 26.29 3.71
C GLU A 194 5.95 26.06 2.21
N ASN A 195 5.61 27.12 1.46
CA ASN A 195 5.27 27.04 0.03
C ASN A 195 6.34 27.64 -0.89
N PHE A 196 7.25 28.49 -0.39
CA PHE A 196 8.26 29.22 -1.17
C PHE A 196 9.07 28.33 -2.13
N TRP A 197 9.47 27.13 -1.70
CA TRP A 197 10.23 26.17 -2.50
C TRP A 197 9.57 25.78 -3.84
N ARG A 198 8.24 25.93 -3.96
CA ARG A 198 7.48 25.68 -5.20
C ARG A 198 7.94 26.58 -6.35
N ILE A 199 8.29 27.83 -6.05
CA ILE A 199 8.62 28.85 -7.06
C ILE A 199 9.93 28.50 -7.79
N PRO A 200 11.09 28.35 -7.12
CA PRO A 200 12.32 27.95 -7.80
C PRO A 200 12.24 26.53 -8.39
N ASP A 201 11.43 25.62 -7.82
CA ASP A 201 11.19 24.31 -8.46
C ASP A 201 10.47 24.43 -9.79
N THR A 202 9.45 25.28 -9.85
CA THR A 202 8.63 25.48 -11.05
C THR A 202 9.45 26.16 -12.15
N LEU A 203 10.13 27.25 -11.82
CA LEU A 203 11.04 27.94 -12.75
C LEU A 203 12.19 27.04 -13.24
N ARG A 204 12.73 26.14 -12.41
CA ARG A 204 13.74 25.16 -12.84
C ARG A 204 13.19 24.20 -13.89
N CYS A 205 11.99 23.66 -13.67
CA CYS A 205 11.32 22.76 -14.60
C CYS A 205 11.02 23.45 -15.92
N GLU A 206 10.37 24.62 -15.88
CA GLU A 206 9.99 25.40 -17.07
C GLU A 206 11.21 25.83 -17.89
N LYS A 207 12.21 26.46 -17.26
CA LYS A 207 13.40 26.98 -17.96
C LYS A 207 14.16 25.89 -18.70
N LYS A 208 14.16 24.67 -18.16
CA LYS A 208 14.83 23.52 -18.75
C LYS A 208 14.04 22.90 -19.90
N ASN A 209 12.71 22.83 -19.80
CA ASN A 209 11.87 22.15 -20.79
C ASN A 209 11.29 23.09 -21.87
N PHE A 210 11.20 24.40 -21.61
CA PHE A 210 10.70 25.44 -22.52
C PHE A 210 11.68 26.62 -22.72
N PRO A 211 12.99 26.39 -22.92
CA PRO A 211 14.02 27.43 -22.84
C PRO A 211 13.83 28.61 -23.80
N TYR A 212 13.22 28.38 -24.97
CA TYR A 212 13.02 29.39 -26.01
C TYR A 212 11.90 30.39 -25.71
N VAL A 213 10.88 29.99 -24.93
CA VAL A 213 9.71 30.83 -24.59
C VAL A 213 9.71 31.28 -23.13
N PHE A 214 10.45 30.58 -22.24
CA PHE A 214 10.51 30.85 -20.81
C PHE A 214 10.76 32.33 -20.47
N GLY A 215 11.74 32.98 -21.11
CA GLY A 215 12.06 34.39 -20.85
C GLY A 215 11.02 35.40 -21.35
N GLN A 216 10.18 35.00 -22.31
CA GLN A 216 9.06 35.83 -22.80
C GLN A 216 7.83 35.70 -21.88
N ILE A 217 7.61 34.48 -21.36
CA ILE A 217 6.50 34.13 -20.48
C ILE A 217 6.75 34.64 -19.05
N ASN A 218 8.00 34.59 -18.57
CA ASN A 218 8.42 35.07 -17.25
C ASN A 218 9.36 36.29 -17.37
N PRO A 219 8.88 37.47 -17.80
CA PRO A 219 9.71 38.67 -17.99
C PRO A 219 10.28 39.23 -16.67
N TRP A 220 9.70 38.82 -15.54
CA TRP A 220 10.16 39.14 -14.18
C TRP A 220 11.33 38.27 -13.71
N TYR A 221 11.64 37.19 -14.43
CA TYR A 221 12.74 36.28 -14.10
C TYR A 221 14.10 36.95 -14.38
N SER A 222 15.00 36.91 -13.40
CA SER A 222 16.42 37.19 -13.61
C SER A 222 17.29 36.08 -13.01
N ARG A 223 18.54 35.96 -13.47
CA ARG A 223 19.51 35.01 -12.89
C ARG A 223 19.79 35.34 -11.43
N GLU A 224 20.00 36.62 -11.13
CA GLU A 224 20.21 37.15 -9.78
C GLU A 224 19.04 36.80 -8.85
N LEU A 225 17.79 37.03 -9.27
CA LEU A 225 16.60 36.66 -8.49
C LEU A 225 16.54 35.15 -8.23
N MET A 226 16.91 34.32 -9.21
CA MET A 226 17.00 32.87 -9.04
C MET A 226 18.08 32.48 -8.01
N GLU A 227 19.24 33.13 -8.04
CA GLU A 227 20.34 32.90 -7.11
C GLU A 227 19.95 33.34 -5.68
N THR A 228 19.28 34.48 -5.51
CA THR A 228 18.71 34.91 -4.22
C THR A 228 17.68 33.91 -3.71
N MET A 229 16.75 33.47 -4.57
CA MET A 229 15.72 32.51 -4.18
C MET A 229 16.33 31.18 -3.73
N GLU A 230 17.31 30.67 -4.46
CA GLU A 230 17.92 29.37 -4.15
C GLU A 230 18.88 29.42 -2.96
N LEU A 231 19.51 30.57 -2.69
CA LEU A 231 20.25 30.79 -1.43
C LEU A 231 19.30 30.76 -0.22
N LEU A 232 18.17 31.46 -0.28
CA LEU A 232 17.15 31.43 0.78
C LEU A 232 16.51 30.05 0.92
N ASN A 233 16.19 29.38 -0.19
CA ASN A 233 15.67 28.02 -0.22
C ASN A 233 16.66 27.06 0.46
N THR A 234 17.96 27.20 0.19
CA THR A 234 19.02 26.44 0.87
C THR A 234 19.04 26.69 2.37
N LYS A 235 18.93 27.96 2.83
CA LYS A 235 18.80 28.27 4.27
C LYS A 235 17.59 27.54 4.87
N ILE A 236 16.39 27.72 4.33
CA ILE A 236 15.13 27.11 4.79
C ILE A 236 15.23 25.56 4.84
N ASN A 237 15.78 24.94 3.80
CA ASN A 237 15.89 23.48 3.70
C ASN A 237 16.87 22.85 4.70
N ARG A 238 17.90 23.60 5.12
CA ARG A 238 18.77 23.16 6.24
C ARG A 238 17.98 23.03 7.53
N PHE A 239 17.08 23.98 7.83
CA PHE A 239 16.20 23.86 8.99
C PHE A 239 15.26 22.66 8.89
N THR A 240 14.58 22.44 7.75
CA THR A 240 13.65 21.30 7.62
C THR A 240 14.34 19.92 7.70
N SER A 241 15.66 19.88 7.50
CA SER A 241 16.51 18.69 7.51
C SER A 241 17.28 18.48 8.83
N GLY A 242 17.12 19.36 9.82
CA GLY A 242 17.74 19.22 11.15
C GLY A 242 19.19 19.73 11.22
N LEU A 243 19.60 20.67 10.37
CA LEU A 243 20.96 21.21 10.30
C LEU A 243 21.10 22.55 11.04
N TYR A 244 20.88 22.53 12.37
CA TYR A 244 20.96 23.71 13.25
C TYR A 244 22.34 23.85 13.93
N ARG A 245 22.72 25.09 14.26
CA ARG A 245 23.85 25.40 15.16
C ARG A 245 23.50 25.10 16.61
N SER A 246 22.35 25.61 17.08
CA SER A 246 21.84 25.31 18.41
C SER A 246 21.18 23.93 18.41
N ARG A 247 21.77 22.98 19.11
CA ARG A 247 21.35 21.57 19.06
C ARG A 247 20.26 21.24 20.07
N ASN A 248 20.24 21.93 21.23
CA ASN A 248 19.52 21.47 22.41
C ASN A 248 18.42 22.47 22.84
N ILE A 249 17.17 22.02 22.86
CA ILE A 249 16.06 22.70 23.56
C ILE A 249 15.59 21.76 24.67
N ASN A 250 15.55 22.24 25.92
CA ASN A 250 15.02 21.53 27.09
C ASN A 250 15.61 20.10 27.30
N GLY A 251 16.90 19.93 27.00
CA GLY A 251 17.60 18.64 27.08
C GLY A 251 17.55 17.79 25.81
N LEU A 252 16.75 18.17 24.80
CA LEU A 252 16.51 17.40 23.58
C LEU A 252 17.36 17.87 22.40
N ASP A 253 18.13 16.97 21.79
CA ASP A 253 18.84 17.23 20.52
C ASP A 253 17.87 17.14 19.34
N ILE A 254 17.26 18.28 18.97
CA ILE A 254 16.25 18.36 17.90
C ILE A 254 16.87 18.07 16.53
N SER A 255 18.10 18.52 16.30
CA SER A 255 18.88 18.24 15.08
C SER A 255 18.97 16.72 14.85
N LYS A 256 19.45 16.01 15.87
CA LYS A 256 19.60 14.55 15.86
C LYS A 256 18.27 13.82 15.69
N GLU A 257 17.22 14.26 16.38
CA GLU A 257 15.90 13.62 16.29
C GLU A 257 15.23 13.85 14.92
N ILE A 258 15.38 15.02 14.29
CA ILE A 258 14.87 15.25 12.93
C ILE A 258 15.66 14.43 11.90
N LYS A 259 17.00 14.43 11.96
CA LYS A 259 17.84 13.56 11.09
C LYS A 259 17.41 12.09 11.20
N LYS A 260 17.18 11.62 12.44
CA LYS A 260 16.71 10.26 12.74
C LYS A 260 15.31 9.95 12.18
N LEU A 261 14.34 10.87 12.29
CA LEU A 261 13.00 10.65 11.75
C LEU A 261 12.98 10.68 10.21
N ARG A 262 13.82 11.50 9.57
CA ARG A 262 13.89 11.61 8.11
C ARG A 262 14.64 10.46 7.45
N ALA A 263 15.84 10.14 7.92
CA ALA A 263 16.72 9.15 7.27
C ALA A 263 16.76 7.78 7.97
N GLY A 264 16.42 7.72 9.27
CA GLY A 264 16.55 6.53 10.09
C GLY A 264 15.82 5.29 9.58
N PRO A 265 14.56 5.36 9.10
CA PRO A 265 13.87 4.17 8.59
C PRO A 265 14.56 3.56 7.36
N LEU A 266 15.03 4.40 6.42
CA LEU A 266 15.79 3.95 5.26
C LEU A 266 17.15 3.36 5.65
N LEU A 267 17.89 4.07 6.51
CA LEU A 267 19.20 3.61 7.00
C LEU A 267 19.06 2.27 7.77
N SER A 268 18.00 2.11 8.55
CA SER A 268 17.70 0.86 9.26
C SER A 268 17.33 -0.27 8.30
N ASP A 269 16.55 -0.02 7.23
CA ASP A 269 16.26 -1.03 6.21
C ASP A 269 17.52 -1.46 5.44
N ILE A 270 18.39 -0.52 5.08
CA ILE A 270 19.69 -0.76 4.44
C ILE A 270 20.57 -1.64 5.35
N ILE A 271 20.76 -1.24 6.61
CA ILE A 271 21.60 -1.98 7.58
C ILE A 271 21.03 -3.38 7.84
N ARG A 272 19.74 -3.49 8.13
CA ARG A 272 19.05 -4.77 8.33
C ARG A 272 19.29 -5.72 7.15
N ARG A 273 19.22 -5.22 5.91
CA ARG A 273 19.50 -6.00 4.69
C ARG A 273 20.97 -6.40 4.54
N MET A 274 21.91 -5.53 4.92
CA MET A 274 23.34 -5.85 4.92
C MET A 274 23.68 -6.88 5.99
N THR A 275 23.24 -6.69 7.24
CA THR A 275 23.42 -7.65 8.34
C THR A 275 22.78 -9.00 8.03
N GLN A 276 21.57 -9.03 7.43
CA GLN A 276 20.96 -10.28 6.94
C GLN A 276 21.86 -11.00 5.91
N LYS A 277 22.49 -10.27 4.98
CA LYS A 277 23.43 -10.86 4.00
C LYS A 277 24.69 -11.40 4.68
N LEU A 278 25.27 -10.67 5.63
CA LEU A 278 26.45 -11.12 6.38
C LEU A 278 26.16 -12.40 7.18
N ASN A 279 25.03 -12.46 7.89
CA ASN A 279 24.58 -13.65 8.62
C ASN A 279 24.38 -14.85 7.67
N CYS A 280 23.86 -14.60 6.47
CA CYS A 280 23.71 -15.62 5.42
C CYS A 280 25.03 -16.15 4.84
N LEU A 281 26.12 -15.38 4.92
CA LEU A 281 27.45 -15.77 4.43
C LEU A 281 28.24 -16.56 5.49
N ASN A 282 27.95 -16.39 6.77
CA ASN A 282 28.61 -17.11 7.85
C ASN A 282 27.99 -18.52 8.03
N GLN A 283 28.58 -19.52 7.38
CA GLN A 283 28.04 -20.89 7.27
C GLN A 283 28.23 -21.76 8.54
N GLU A 284 29.04 -21.31 9.50
CA GLU A 284 29.49 -22.14 10.63
C GLU A 284 28.41 -22.30 11.72
N SER A 285 27.45 -21.38 11.81
CA SER A 285 26.38 -21.46 12.80
C SER A 285 25.17 -22.29 12.34
N ARG A 286 24.66 -23.14 13.24
CA ARG A 286 23.39 -23.86 13.09
C ARG A 286 22.20 -22.90 12.93
N SER A 287 22.27 -21.68 13.49
CA SER A 287 21.24 -20.64 13.31
C SER A 287 21.23 -20.01 11.91
N SER A 288 22.39 -19.91 11.23
CA SER A 288 22.50 -19.36 9.87
C SER A 288 21.77 -20.20 8.82
N ARG A 289 21.53 -21.49 9.09
CA ARG A 289 20.76 -22.38 8.20
C ARG A 289 19.25 -22.19 8.35
N MET A 290 18.78 -21.80 9.54
CA MET A 290 17.36 -21.67 9.88
C MET A 290 16.78 -20.28 9.58
N ILE A 291 17.64 -19.24 9.57
CA ILE A 291 17.22 -17.83 9.35
C ILE A 291 17.36 -17.41 7.88
N CYS A 292 18.23 -18.05 7.10
CA CYS A 292 18.62 -17.58 5.77
C CYS A 292 17.89 -18.29 4.62
N SER A 293 16.92 -17.63 4.01
CA SER A 293 16.27 -18.12 2.77
C SER A 293 17.23 -18.11 1.57
N GLN A 294 16.99 -18.98 0.58
CA GLN A 294 17.78 -19.02 -0.65
C GLN A 294 17.81 -17.66 -1.36
N ASN A 295 16.69 -16.93 -1.33
CA ASN A 295 16.55 -15.62 -1.97
C ASN A 295 17.51 -14.59 -1.35
N ILE A 296 17.71 -14.57 -0.02
CA ILE A 296 18.70 -13.66 0.61
C ILE A 296 20.14 -14.08 0.26
N ARG A 297 20.42 -15.38 0.06
CA ARG A 297 21.74 -15.84 -0.42
C ARG A 297 22.01 -15.36 -1.84
N LYS A 298 21.05 -15.49 -2.75
CA LYS A 298 21.16 -15.05 -4.16
C LYS A 298 21.21 -13.52 -4.30
N LEU A 299 20.44 -12.77 -3.52
CA LEU A 299 20.27 -11.32 -3.65
C LEU A 299 21.58 -10.55 -3.55
N LYS A 300 22.01 -9.94 -4.65
CA LYS A 300 23.23 -9.12 -4.77
C LYS A 300 22.93 -7.63 -4.90
N TYR A 301 21.81 -7.25 -5.53
CA TYR A 301 21.49 -5.85 -5.80
C TYR A 301 20.08 -5.50 -5.30
N HIS A 302 19.94 -4.39 -4.58
CA HIS A 302 18.63 -3.87 -4.17
C HIS A 302 18.57 -2.36 -4.37
N ALA A 303 17.62 -1.91 -5.19
CA ALA A 303 17.46 -0.51 -5.59
C ALA A 303 16.26 0.17 -4.94
N TYR A 304 16.42 1.46 -4.64
CA TYR A 304 15.38 2.36 -4.17
C TYR A 304 15.24 3.54 -5.15
N SER A 305 14.14 3.58 -5.88
CA SER A 305 13.75 4.75 -6.66
C SER A 305 12.95 5.70 -5.79
N SER A 306 13.36 6.97 -5.74
CA SER A 306 12.88 7.91 -4.72
C SER A 306 13.07 9.38 -5.15
N HIS A 307 13.12 10.28 -4.17
CA HIS A 307 13.07 11.73 -4.30
C HIS A 307 14.38 12.39 -3.85
N ASP A 308 14.57 13.64 -4.27
CA ASP A 308 15.59 14.58 -3.78
C ASP A 308 15.67 14.57 -2.25
N MET A 309 14.53 14.78 -1.59
CA MET A 309 14.45 14.81 -0.13
C MET A 309 14.96 13.54 0.55
N THR A 310 14.78 12.38 -0.07
CA THR A 310 15.23 11.10 0.49
C THR A 310 16.73 10.91 0.34
N LEU A 311 17.28 11.22 -0.84
CA LEU A 311 18.72 11.18 -1.09
C LEU A 311 19.48 12.22 -0.24
N TYR A 312 18.96 13.45 -0.16
CA TYR A 312 19.52 14.51 0.68
C TYR A 312 19.47 14.17 2.17
N SER A 313 18.36 13.61 2.67
CA SER A 313 18.25 13.21 4.08
C SER A 313 19.24 12.09 4.41
N LEU A 314 19.46 11.12 3.51
CA LEU A 314 20.46 10.07 3.69
C LEU A 314 21.88 10.65 3.72
N LEU A 315 22.23 11.52 2.76
CA LEU A 315 23.52 12.24 2.77
C LEU A 315 23.72 13.04 4.06
N THR A 316 22.69 13.77 4.51
CA THR A 316 22.68 14.54 5.77
C THR A 316 22.88 13.65 7.01
N SER A 317 22.44 12.38 6.98
CA SER A 317 22.65 11.42 8.07
C SER A 317 24.05 10.80 8.10
N LEU A 318 24.81 10.92 7.00
CA LEU A 318 26.22 10.55 6.89
C LEU A 318 27.16 11.77 7.08
N ASP A 319 26.58 12.94 7.39
CA ASP A 319 27.22 14.27 7.42
C ASP A 319 27.88 14.69 6.08
N LEU A 320 27.25 14.28 4.96
CA LEU A 320 27.68 14.51 3.57
C LEU A 320 26.75 15.46 2.79
N GLN A 321 25.92 16.26 3.47
CA GLN A 321 24.94 17.16 2.83
C GLN A 321 25.55 18.10 1.79
N ASP A 322 26.78 18.58 2.01
CA ASP A 322 27.41 19.59 1.17
C ASP A 322 27.88 19.06 -0.19
N LEU A 323 27.86 17.74 -0.43
CA LEU A 323 28.05 17.12 -1.77
C LEU A 323 26.99 17.52 -2.80
N THR A 324 25.87 18.10 -2.34
CA THR A 324 24.76 18.56 -3.20
C THR A 324 24.72 20.08 -3.34
N SER A 325 25.68 20.79 -2.74
CA SER A 325 25.74 22.26 -2.72
C SER A 325 26.37 22.90 -3.97
N SER A 326 26.98 22.12 -4.86
CA SER A 326 27.73 22.62 -6.02
C SER A 326 26.86 23.03 -7.21
N GLU A 327 25.54 22.78 -7.16
CA GLU A 327 24.57 23.26 -8.14
C GLU A 327 23.47 24.06 -7.43
N ILE A 328 23.10 25.18 -8.04
CA ILE A 328 22.22 26.22 -7.51
C ILE A 328 20.94 25.59 -6.91
N GLY A 329 20.78 25.72 -5.59
CA GLY A 329 19.62 25.21 -4.83
C GLY A 329 19.90 24.09 -3.82
N GLY A 330 21.12 23.55 -3.77
CA GLY A 330 21.55 22.66 -2.67
C GLY A 330 20.86 21.30 -2.59
N TRP A 331 20.22 20.86 -3.68
CA TRP A 331 19.52 19.57 -3.78
C TRP A 331 20.26 18.60 -4.72
N PRO A 332 20.22 17.27 -4.48
CA PRO A 332 20.75 16.30 -5.42
C PRO A 332 20.07 16.44 -6.79
N THR A 333 20.84 16.47 -7.87
CA THR A 333 20.34 16.68 -9.24
C THR A 333 19.48 15.52 -9.73
N TYR A 334 18.67 15.72 -10.79
CA TYR A 334 17.82 14.66 -11.34
C TYR A 334 18.64 13.45 -11.80
N ALA A 335 18.20 12.23 -11.46
CA ALA A 335 18.94 10.98 -11.63
C ALA A 335 20.34 10.91 -10.96
N SER A 336 20.62 11.78 -9.98
CA SER A 336 21.73 11.55 -9.05
C SER A 336 21.47 10.32 -8.17
N SER A 337 22.54 9.61 -7.81
CA SER A 337 22.44 8.30 -7.16
C SER A 337 23.57 8.02 -6.18
N LEU A 338 23.23 7.27 -5.14
CA LEU A 338 24.12 6.81 -4.08
C LEU A 338 24.12 5.28 -4.06
N PHE A 339 25.29 4.67 -4.02
CA PHE A 339 25.44 3.22 -3.88
C PHE A 339 26.22 2.92 -2.60
N ILE A 340 25.69 2.01 -1.78
CA ILE A 340 26.37 1.47 -0.61
C ILE A 340 26.71 0.03 -0.94
N GLU A 341 27.97 -0.20 -1.25
CA GLU A 341 28.54 -1.49 -1.64
C GLU A 341 29.11 -2.18 -0.37
N LEU A 342 28.67 -3.41 -0.10
CA LEU A 342 29.12 -4.24 1.01
C LEU A 342 30.20 -5.21 0.54
N PHE A 343 31.33 -5.22 1.24
CA PHE A 343 32.50 -6.05 0.99
C PHE A 343 32.77 -6.97 2.16
N VAL A 344 33.39 -8.12 1.88
CA VAL A 344 33.98 -9.01 2.88
C VAL A 344 35.45 -9.20 2.52
N ARG A 345 36.35 -9.01 3.50
CA ARG A 345 37.78 -9.25 3.34
C ARG A 345 38.05 -10.76 3.31
N LYS A 346 38.80 -11.23 2.31
CA LYS A 346 38.97 -12.66 2.02
C LYS A 346 39.70 -13.42 3.13
N SER A 347 40.69 -12.79 3.77
CA SER A 347 41.59 -13.38 4.77
C SER A 347 40.92 -13.68 6.12
N ASP A 348 40.11 -12.76 6.63
CA ASP A 348 39.52 -12.82 7.98
C ASP A 348 37.99 -12.73 8.02
N LYS A 349 37.35 -12.65 6.84
CA LYS A 349 35.90 -12.49 6.65
C LYS A 349 35.32 -11.23 7.30
N LEU A 350 36.13 -10.23 7.64
CA LEU A 350 35.61 -9.00 8.24
C LEU A 350 34.83 -8.16 7.21
N PRO A 351 33.67 -7.61 7.59
CA PRO A 351 32.82 -6.81 6.70
C PRO A 351 33.23 -5.34 6.62
N PHE A 352 33.23 -4.79 5.42
CA PHE A 352 33.50 -3.40 5.08
C PHE A 352 32.42 -2.85 4.16
N PHE A 353 32.24 -1.53 4.12
CA PHE A 353 31.37 -0.85 3.18
C PHE A 353 32.10 0.25 2.41
N ARG A 354 31.60 0.56 1.23
CA ARG A 354 32.03 1.67 0.39
C ARG A 354 30.80 2.44 -0.09
N VAL A 355 30.84 3.76 -0.01
CA VAL A 355 29.79 4.66 -0.49
C VAL A 355 30.26 5.36 -1.76
N ILE A 356 29.49 5.19 -2.82
CA ILE A 356 29.72 5.77 -4.13
C ILE A 356 28.61 6.78 -4.42
N TYR A 357 28.94 7.96 -4.93
CA TYR A 357 27.97 8.95 -5.39
C TYR A 357 28.20 9.29 -6.86
N ARG A 358 27.11 9.48 -7.61
CA ARG A 358 27.12 9.90 -9.01
C ARG A 358 26.20 11.11 -9.18
N ASN A 359 26.77 12.22 -9.65
CA ASN A 359 26.02 13.39 -10.12
C ASN A 359 26.05 13.41 -11.67
N PRO A 360 24.91 13.36 -12.38
CA PRO A 360 24.88 13.46 -13.84
C PRO A 360 25.12 14.86 -14.43
N SER A 361 25.16 15.91 -13.61
CA SER A 361 25.26 17.31 -14.08
C SER A 361 26.65 17.95 -13.91
N SER A 362 27.66 17.21 -13.43
CA SER A 362 29.04 17.69 -13.39
C SER A 362 29.60 17.91 -14.81
N SER A 363 30.50 18.88 -14.98
CA SER A 363 31.21 19.17 -16.24
C SER A 363 32.30 18.16 -16.62
N LEU A 364 32.41 17.07 -15.86
CA LEU A 364 33.19 15.87 -16.16
C LEU A 364 32.20 14.73 -16.43
N PRO A 365 32.57 13.69 -17.23
CA PRO A 365 31.71 12.52 -17.43
C PRO A 365 31.19 12.02 -16.08
N SER A 366 29.91 11.64 -16.04
CA SER A 366 29.15 11.41 -14.80
C SER A 366 29.63 10.16 -14.04
N GLU A 367 30.78 10.29 -13.37
CA GLU A 367 31.54 9.21 -12.79
C GLU A 367 31.00 8.75 -11.43
N PHE A 368 31.33 7.50 -11.10
CA PHE A 368 31.02 6.86 -9.83
C PHE A 368 32.10 7.22 -8.79
N LEU A 369 31.95 8.37 -8.14
CA LEU A 369 32.92 8.90 -7.17
C LEU A 369 32.86 8.13 -5.84
N ASN A 370 33.99 7.63 -5.36
CA ASN A 370 34.07 7.04 -4.02
C ASN A 370 34.11 8.14 -2.95
N ILE A 371 33.01 8.30 -2.22
CA ILE A 371 32.86 9.33 -1.17
C ILE A 371 33.02 8.77 0.25
N THR A 372 33.36 7.49 0.41
CA THR A 372 33.67 6.88 1.72
C THR A 372 34.71 7.66 2.53
N PRO A 373 35.80 8.19 1.93
CA PRO A 373 36.79 9.00 2.65
C PRO A 373 36.20 10.25 3.32
N LEU A 374 35.12 10.80 2.77
CA LEU A 374 34.48 12.03 3.24
C LEU A 374 33.58 11.81 4.46
N ILE A 375 33.21 10.55 4.77
CA ILE A 375 32.42 10.23 5.96
C ILE A 375 33.31 10.41 7.20
N PRO A 376 33.01 11.33 8.13
CA PRO A 376 33.94 11.70 9.20
C PRO A 376 34.43 10.52 10.07
N LYS A 377 33.57 9.53 10.31
CA LYS A 377 33.88 8.32 11.09
C LYS A 377 34.69 7.27 10.31
N CYS A 378 34.99 7.50 9.04
CA CYS A 378 35.78 6.61 8.19
C CYS A 378 37.22 7.08 7.98
N HIS A 379 37.62 8.22 8.55
CA HIS A 379 39.00 8.67 8.67
C HIS A 379 39.80 8.66 7.34
N GLY A 380 39.18 9.06 6.23
CA GLY A 380 39.81 9.10 4.91
C GLY A 380 39.89 7.75 4.17
N LEU A 381 39.47 6.63 4.76
CA LEU A 381 39.58 5.31 4.16
C LEU A 381 38.65 5.11 2.95
N SER A 382 39.18 4.50 1.89
CA SER A 382 38.43 4.15 0.67
C SER A 382 37.36 3.07 0.89
N HIS A 383 37.52 2.25 1.93
CA HIS A 383 36.58 1.25 2.41
C HIS A 383 36.56 1.31 3.95
N CYS A 384 35.38 1.38 4.54
CA CYS A 384 35.19 1.64 5.97
C CYS A 384 34.60 0.41 6.67
N SER A 385 34.92 0.16 7.94
CA SER A 385 34.41 -1.04 8.64
C SER A 385 32.88 -1.02 8.72
N PHE A 386 32.22 -2.14 8.46
CA PHE A 386 30.75 -2.21 8.60
C PHE A 386 30.29 -1.92 10.04
N LYS A 387 31.14 -2.20 11.04
CA LYS A 387 30.88 -1.80 12.44
C LYS A 387 30.80 -0.28 12.61
N THR A 388 31.51 0.50 11.80
CA THR A 388 31.36 1.96 11.75
C THR A 388 30.00 2.36 11.21
N PHE A 389 29.49 1.65 10.19
CA PHE A 389 28.13 1.86 9.64
C PHE A 389 27.04 1.50 10.67
N GLU A 390 27.21 0.40 11.40
CA GLU A 390 26.36 0.04 12.54
C GLU A 390 26.45 1.09 13.66
N ASN A 391 27.63 1.67 13.93
CA ASN A 391 27.79 2.73 14.93
C ASN A 391 27.17 4.09 14.49
N ILE A 392 27.16 4.41 13.18
CA ILE A 392 26.41 5.56 12.65
C ILE A 392 24.92 5.43 12.97
N HIS A 393 24.36 4.22 12.85
CA HIS A 393 22.99 3.90 13.23
C HIS A 393 22.76 3.82 14.75
N ASN A 394 23.69 3.20 15.49
CA ASN A 394 23.53 2.96 16.93
C ASN A 394 23.73 4.22 17.78
N ASP A 395 24.50 5.21 17.32
CA ASP A 395 24.52 6.55 17.95
C ASP A 395 23.14 7.23 17.92
N SER A 396 22.25 6.85 17.00
CA SER A 396 20.84 7.30 16.96
C SER A 396 19.91 6.52 17.92
N PHE A 397 20.42 5.54 18.67
CA PHE A 397 19.60 4.57 19.42
C PHE A 397 20.10 4.29 20.86
N ARG A 398 19.57 5.03 21.85
CA ARG A 398 19.51 4.57 23.25
C ARG A 398 18.22 5.01 23.97
N ARG A 399 17.72 4.09 24.81
CA ARG A 399 16.54 4.15 25.72
C ARG A 399 15.15 4.29 25.08
N MET A 400 14.38 3.21 25.14
CA MET A 400 13.27 3.07 26.11
C MET A 400 12.92 1.58 26.32
N GLN A 401 12.61 1.21 27.56
CA GLN A 401 11.73 0.08 27.90
C GLN A 401 10.63 0.68 28.77
N SER A 402 9.36 0.52 28.35
CA SER A 402 8.22 0.11 29.20
C SER A 402 6.87 0.48 28.60
N ILE A 403 6.02 -0.54 28.51
CA ILE A 403 4.54 -0.50 28.60
C ILE A 403 3.77 0.06 27.38
N LEU A 404 2.55 -0.46 27.24
CA LEU A 404 1.75 -0.61 26.03
C LEU A 404 0.26 -0.29 26.36
N ILE A 405 -0.62 -0.29 25.35
CA ILE A 405 -2.11 -0.28 25.41
C ILE A 405 -2.79 1.12 25.28
N ASN A 406 -3.06 1.52 24.03
CA ASN A 406 -4.37 1.53 23.33
C ASN A 406 -5.69 1.81 24.10
N VAL A 407 -6.81 2.29 23.49
CA VAL A 407 -7.08 3.15 22.30
C VAL A 407 -8.61 3.41 22.22
N ILE A 408 -9.05 4.55 21.65
CA ILE A 408 -10.41 4.89 21.11
C ILE A 408 -11.66 4.82 22.02
N VAL A 409 -12.46 5.91 21.97
CA VAL A 409 -13.93 5.87 21.92
C VAL A 409 -14.43 6.91 20.89
N THR A 410 -15.44 6.56 20.08
CA THR A 410 -16.11 7.48 19.14
C THR A 410 -17.63 7.27 19.19
N LEU A 411 -18.41 8.34 18.93
CA LEU A 411 -19.90 8.38 18.78
C LEU A 411 -20.67 8.34 20.13
N ILE A 412 -21.88 8.92 20.30
CA ILE A 412 -23.06 9.08 19.40
C ILE A 412 -23.91 10.35 19.73
N VAL A 413 -24.46 11.02 18.70
CA VAL A 413 -25.81 11.68 18.58
C VAL A 413 -26.13 11.83 17.06
N GLY A 414 -27.36 11.79 16.50
CA GLY A 414 -28.66 11.34 17.06
C GLY A 414 -29.98 11.78 16.36
N PHE A 415 -30.15 11.60 15.03
CA PHE A 415 -31.47 11.64 14.29
C PHE A 415 -32.19 13.02 14.13
N SER A 416 -33.13 13.30 13.19
CA SER A 416 -34.07 12.44 12.41
C SER A 416 -34.78 13.06 11.16
N PHE A 417 -35.31 12.18 10.28
CA PHE A 417 -36.47 12.24 9.33
C PHE A 417 -36.61 13.14 8.05
N GLY A 418 -37.16 12.51 6.98
CA GLY A 418 -37.77 13.07 5.75
C GLY A 418 -38.07 11.98 4.69
N ILE A 419 -39.21 12.01 3.95
CA ILE A 419 -39.73 10.90 3.09
C ILE A 419 -40.07 11.35 1.64
N ASP A 420 -39.91 10.41 0.68
CA ASP A 420 -40.37 10.28 -0.73
C ASP A 420 -40.19 11.38 -1.80
N THR A 421 -39.88 10.89 -3.03
CA THR A 421 -40.69 11.11 -4.25
C THR A 421 -40.35 10.06 -5.33
N ASN A 422 -41.28 9.82 -6.27
CA ASN A 422 -41.17 8.84 -7.37
C ASN A 422 -40.00 9.09 -8.35
N ASP A 423 -39.49 8.00 -8.94
CA ASP A 423 -38.58 8.05 -10.09
C ASP A 423 -39.33 8.38 -11.40
N ASP A 424 -38.98 9.51 -12.01
CA ASP A 424 -38.89 9.63 -13.47
C ASP A 424 -37.40 9.58 -13.85
N ILE A 425 -37.05 9.00 -15.01
CA ILE A 425 -35.67 8.92 -15.51
C ILE A 425 -35.37 10.17 -16.35
N PRO A 426 -34.47 11.08 -15.92
CA PRO A 426 -34.25 12.32 -16.68
C PRO A 426 -33.35 12.08 -17.89
N SER A 427 -33.60 12.84 -18.96
CA SER A 427 -33.03 12.64 -20.30
C SER A 427 -31.56 13.07 -20.48
N GLU A 428 -30.88 13.47 -19.42
CA GLU A 428 -29.53 14.07 -19.45
C GLU A 428 -28.64 13.48 -18.33
N LEU A 429 -28.01 12.33 -18.62
CA LEU A 429 -27.05 11.65 -17.74
C LEU A 429 -25.61 11.75 -18.30
N GLU A 430 -24.74 12.47 -17.61
CA GLU A 430 -23.29 12.53 -17.89
C GLU A 430 -22.60 11.29 -17.30
N LEU A 431 -21.83 10.54 -18.11
CA LEU A 431 -20.91 9.52 -17.57
C LEU A 431 -19.71 10.22 -16.89
N ILE A 432 -19.51 9.96 -15.59
CA ILE A 432 -18.45 10.65 -14.82
C ILE A 432 -17.31 9.74 -14.38
N PHE A 433 -17.56 8.45 -14.16
CA PHE A 433 -16.54 7.53 -13.65
C PHE A 433 -16.87 6.07 -13.98
N VAL A 434 -15.85 5.24 -14.22
CA VAL A 434 -16.00 3.83 -14.60
C VAL A 434 -15.10 2.94 -13.77
N HIS A 435 -15.65 1.85 -13.25
CA HIS A 435 -14.87 0.67 -12.83
C HIS A 435 -15.02 -0.45 -13.86
N THR A 436 -13.97 -1.22 -14.07
CA THR A 436 -13.94 -2.44 -14.91
C THR A 436 -13.21 -3.54 -14.15
N ILE A 437 -13.76 -4.75 -14.15
CA ILE A 437 -13.30 -5.88 -13.33
C ILE A 437 -13.29 -7.12 -14.21
N TRP A 438 -12.11 -7.48 -14.74
CA TRP A 438 -11.97 -8.58 -15.68
C TRP A 438 -11.22 -9.79 -15.12
N ARG A 439 -11.62 -10.99 -15.54
CA ARG A 439 -10.81 -12.20 -15.41
C ARG A 439 -9.64 -12.11 -16.38
N HIS A 440 -8.47 -12.61 -16.01
CA HIS A 440 -7.37 -12.80 -16.95
C HIS A 440 -7.79 -13.60 -18.21
N GLY A 441 -7.03 -13.46 -19.29
CA GLY A 441 -7.20 -14.31 -20.47
C GLY A 441 -6.80 -15.78 -20.23
N ASP A 442 -6.88 -16.58 -21.28
CA ASP A 442 -6.46 -17.97 -21.36
C ASP A 442 -5.02 -18.21 -20.85
N ARG A 443 -4.82 -19.35 -20.19
CA ARG A 443 -3.59 -19.67 -19.44
C ARG A 443 -3.27 -21.15 -19.49
N SER A 444 -2.02 -21.50 -19.19
CA SER A 444 -1.67 -22.88 -18.81
C SER A 444 -2.33 -23.29 -17.48
N GLN A 445 -2.49 -24.60 -17.27
CA GLN A 445 -2.96 -25.20 -16.01
C GLN A 445 -2.08 -24.77 -14.82
N GLU A 446 -2.62 -24.74 -13.60
CA GLU A 446 -1.87 -24.19 -12.43
C GLU A 446 -0.79 -25.10 -11.86
N GLY A 447 -0.85 -26.41 -12.11
CA GLY A 447 0.11 -27.40 -11.61
C GLY A 447 0.11 -28.67 -12.46
N HIS A 448 0.92 -29.65 -12.06
CA HIS A 448 0.97 -30.96 -12.70
C HIS A 448 0.14 -31.96 -11.89
N LEU A 449 -0.66 -32.79 -12.56
CA LEU A 449 -1.28 -33.95 -11.91
C LEU A 449 -0.28 -35.11 -11.88
N ASN A 450 -0.44 -36.03 -10.93
CA ASN A 450 0.19 -37.34 -11.04
C ASN A 450 -0.47 -38.10 -12.20
N ASN A 451 0.29 -38.79 -13.06
CA ASN A 451 -0.21 -39.41 -14.31
C ASN A 451 -0.89 -38.44 -15.29
N ASP A 452 -0.57 -37.13 -15.22
CA ASP A 452 -1.02 -36.14 -16.19
C ASP A 452 -0.61 -36.53 -17.63
N PRO A 453 -1.53 -36.58 -18.60
CA PRO A 453 -1.22 -36.99 -19.97
C PRO A 453 -0.35 -35.98 -20.73
N VAL A 454 -0.25 -34.74 -20.25
CA VAL A 454 0.57 -33.69 -20.87
C VAL A 454 1.87 -33.49 -20.10
N ASP A 455 2.99 -33.80 -20.76
CA ASP A 455 4.33 -33.55 -20.23
C ASP A 455 4.53 -32.06 -19.88
N PRO A 456 5.03 -31.72 -18.67
CA PRO A 456 5.22 -30.33 -18.24
C PRO A 456 6.03 -29.46 -19.21
N THR A 457 6.95 -30.05 -19.97
CA THR A 457 7.81 -29.36 -20.93
C THR A 457 7.07 -28.87 -22.17
N LYS A 458 5.83 -29.34 -22.43
CA LYS A 458 4.99 -28.87 -23.54
C LYS A 458 4.35 -27.51 -23.28
N TRP A 459 4.22 -27.09 -22.02
CA TRP A 459 3.72 -25.77 -21.64
C TRP A 459 4.79 -24.69 -21.87
N ILE A 460 5.10 -24.39 -23.13
CA ILE A 460 6.12 -23.41 -23.55
C ILE A 460 5.57 -22.02 -23.85
N GLU A 461 4.25 -21.92 -24.04
CA GLU A 461 3.60 -20.68 -24.47
C GLU A 461 3.63 -19.57 -23.40
N GLY A 462 3.60 -18.31 -23.83
CA GLY A 462 3.42 -17.16 -22.92
C GLY A 462 4.58 -16.86 -21.97
N GLY A 463 5.74 -17.51 -22.16
CA GLY A 463 6.88 -17.50 -21.24
C GLY A 463 7.15 -18.85 -20.57
N GLY A 464 6.23 -19.80 -20.72
CA GLY A 464 6.38 -21.19 -20.32
C GLY A 464 6.12 -21.49 -18.84
N GLY A 465 5.80 -22.75 -18.57
CA GLY A 465 5.42 -23.25 -17.25
C GLY A 465 3.94 -23.03 -16.90
N TYR A 466 3.59 -23.45 -15.70
CA TYR A 466 2.22 -23.48 -15.19
C TYR A 466 1.69 -22.12 -14.74
N GLY A 467 0.37 -21.94 -14.86
CA GLY A 467 -0.38 -20.75 -14.45
C GLY A 467 -0.04 -19.46 -15.21
N GLN A 468 0.67 -19.55 -16.35
CA GLN A 468 1.08 -18.40 -17.17
C GLN A 468 0.03 -18.09 -18.25
N LEU A 469 -0.12 -16.81 -18.61
CA LEU A 469 -1.02 -16.35 -19.67
C LEU A 469 -0.47 -16.75 -21.04
N THR A 470 -1.27 -17.40 -21.88
CA THR A 470 -0.87 -17.78 -23.25
C THR A 470 -0.94 -16.59 -24.21
N PRO A 471 -0.37 -16.69 -25.43
CA PRO A 471 -0.62 -15.74 -26.52
C PRO A 471 -2.11 -15.59 -26.84
N MET A 472 -2.90 -16.67 -26.74
CA MET A 472 -4.37 -16.61 -26.88
C MET A 472 -4.99 -15.74 -25.78
N GLY A 473 -4.54 -15.88 -24.53
CA GLY A 473 -4.98 -15.03 -23.42
C GLY A 473 -4.57 -13.56 -23.55
N MET A 474 -3.38 -13.30 -24.12
CA MET A 474 -2.96 -11.94 -24.49
C MET A 474 -3.87 -11.36 -25.59
N GLU A 475 -4.20 -12.14 -26.63
CA GLU A 475 -5.08 -11.71 -27.72
C GLU A 475 -6.51 -11.42 -27.24
N GLN A 476 -7.06 -12.28 -26.38
CA GLN A 476 -8.37 -12.09 -25.74
C GLN A 476 -8.45 -10.76 -25.00
N GLN A 477 -7.42 -10.44 -24.22
CA GLN A 477 -7.33 -9.20 -23.45
C GLN A 477 -7.08 -7.98 -24.32
N TYR A 478 -6.26 -8.11 -25.37
CA TYR A 478 -6.07 -7.06 -26.38
C TYR A 478 -7.38 -6.72 -27.11
N LYS A 479 -8.19 -7.73 -27.45
CA LYS A 479 -9.53 -7.52 -28.05
C LYS A 479 -10.53 -6.90 -27.06
N LEU A 480 -10.54 -7.31 -25.79
CA LEU A 480 -11.32 -6.64 -24.73
C LEU A 480 -10.90 -5.16 -24.59
N GLY A 481 -9.59 -4.89 -24.56
CA GLY A 481 -9.05 -3.53 -24.56
C GLY A 481 -9.55 -2.68 -25.73
N LYS A 482 -9.69 -3.26 -26.93
CA LYS A 482 -10.31 -2.56 -28.08
C LYS A 482 -11.78 -2.23 -27.85
N LYS A 483 -12.59 -3.15 -27.31
CA LYS A 483 -14.00 -2.85 -26.96
C LYS A 483 -14.09 -1.73 -25.92
N LEU A 484 -13.18 -1.71 -24.95
CA LEU A 484 -13.07 -0.63 -23.95
C LEU A 484 -12.59 0.69 -24.58
N ARG A 485 -11.73 0.65 -25.61
CA ARG A 485 -11.39 1.82 -26.45
C ARG A 485 -12.63 2.36 -27.15
N ASP A 486 -13.37 1.51 -27.84
CA ASP A 486 -14.55 1.93 -28.61
C ASP A 486 -15.64 2.51 -27.70
N ARG A 487 -15.78 1.96 -26.49
CA ARG A 487 -16.73 2.44 -25.49
C ARG A 487 -16.34 3.76 -24.81
N TYR A 488 -15.07 3.95 -24.48
CA TYR A 488 -14.65 5.06 -23.59
C TYR A 488 -13.67 6.06 -24.21
N VAL A 489 -12.88 5.65 -25.20
CA VAL A 489 -11.90 6.52 -25.88
C VAL A 489 -12.49 7.09 -27.17
N SER A 490 -13.12 6.24 -28.00
CA SER A 490 -13.73 6.65 -29.26
C SER A 490 -14.98 7.54 -29.05
N THR A 491 -15.58 7.50 -27.86
CA THR A 491 -16.67 8.39 -27.41
C THR A 491 -16.18 9.72 -26.83
N GLY A 492 -14.86 9.89 -26.64
CA GLY A 492 -14.26 11.09 -26.05
C GLY A 492 -14.37 11.21 -24.53
N PHE A 493 -14.88 10.21 -23.82
CA PHE A 493 -14.90 10.20 -22.35
C PHE A 493 -13.47 10.18 -21.77
N LEU A 494 -12.59 9.38 -22.36
CA LEU A 494 -11.14 9.34 -22.14
C LEU A 494 -10.39 9.95 -23.34
N HIS A 495 -9.18 10.44 -23.11
CA HIS A 495 -8.30 10.90 -24.19
C HIS A 495 -7.91 9.78 -25.17
N ASN A 496 -7.62 10.16 -26.42
CA ASN A 496 -7.21 9.23 -27.49
C ASN A 496 -5.81 8.62 -27.29
N PHE A 497 -5.00 9.22 -26.43
CA PHE A 497 -3.76 8.73 -25.82
C PHE A 497 -3.96 8.42 -24.32
N TYR A 498 -3.05 7.68 -23.70
CA TYR A 498 -3.10 7.39 -22.26
C TYR A 498 -2.81 8.66 -21.44
N ASP A 499 -3.77 9.09 -20.64
CA ASP A 499 -3.59 10.14 -19.65
C ASP A 499 -3.53 9.52 -18.25
N SER A 500 -2.36 9.57 -17.61
CA SER A 500 -2.15 9.03 -16.26
C SER A 500 -2.96 9.71 -15.16
N GLN A 501 -3.58 10.86 -15.46
CA GLN A 501 -4.53 11.50 -14.55
C GLN A 501 -5.95 10.93 -14.71
N GLN A 502 -6.30 10.36 -15.86
CA GLN A 502 -7.63 9.79 -16.13
C GLN A 502 -7.75 8.29 -15.83
N VAL A 503 -6.65 7.55 -15.89
CA VAL A 503 -6.65 6.09 -15.95
C VAL A 503 -5.76 5.47 -14.86
N TYR A 504 -6.37 4.66 -13.98
CA TYR A 504 -5.67 3.86 -12.97
C TYR A 504 -5.93 2.37 -13.18
N ILE A 505 -4.88 1.56 -13.25
CA ILE A 505 -4.99 0.10 -13.43
C ILE A 505 -4.43 -0.64 -12.22
N ARG A 506 -5.25 -1.47 -11.60
CA ARG A 506 -4.88 -2.39 -10.52
C ARG A 506 -4.85 -3.83 -11.03
N SER A 507 -3.97 -4.64 -10.49
CA SER A 507 -3.92 -6.09 -10.69
C SER A 507 -3.59 -6.80 -9.38
N THR A 508 -3.97 -8.08 -9.25
CA THR A 508 -3.31 -8.98 -8.29
C THR A 508 -1.84 -9.18 -8.66
N ASP A 509 -0.97 -9.56 -7.71
CA ASP A 509 0.45 -9.87 -8.00
C ASP A 509 0.64 -11.28 -8.59
N VAL A 510 0.02 -11.55 -9.74
CA VAL A 510 0.16 -12.81 -10.49
C VAL A 510 0.51 -12.50 -11.94
N ASN A 511 1.54 -13.14 -12.50
CA ASN A 511 2.01 -12.87 -13.87
C ASN A 511 0.87 -12.77 -14.89
N ARG A 512 -0.08 -13.71 -14.87
CA ARG A 512 -1.18 -13.74 -15.82
C ARG A 512 -2.17 -12.56 -15.71
N THR A 513 -2.41 -12.03 -14.51
CA THR A 513 -3.30 -10.86 -14.33
C THR A 513 -2.58 -9.57 -14.71
N ILE A 514 -1.28 -9.41 -14.40
CA ILE A 514 -0.54 -8.25 -14.92
C ILE A 514 -0.41 -8.31 -16.45
N ASN A 515 -0.05 -9.47 -17.03
CA ASN A 515 0.09 -9.60 -18.48
C ASN A 515 -1.25 -9.39 -19.20
N SER A 516 -2.37 -9.79 -18.58
CA SER A 516 -3.71 -9.47 -19.07
C SER A 516 -3.94 -7.96 -19.08
N ALA A 517 -3.60 -7.26 -17.99
CA ALA A 517 -3.75 -5.81 -17.92
C ALA A 517 -2.87 -5.07 -18.94
N ILE A 518 -1.62 -5.49 -19.15
CA ILE A 518 -0.74 -4.94 -20.18
C ILE A 518 -1.35 -5.16 -21.58
N SER A 519 -1.81 -6.38 -21.87
CA SER A 519 -2.42 -6.71 -23.17
C SER A 519 -3.69 -5.91 -23.43
N ASN A 520 -4.52 -5.73 -22.40
CA ASN A 520 -5.71 -4.88 -22.42
C ASN A 520 -5.35 -3.41 -22.69
N MET A 521 -4.34 -2.85 -22.02
CA MET A 521 -3.89 -1.48 -22.27
C MET A 521 -3.29 -1.29 -23.67
N LEU A 522 -2.65 -2.30 -24.25
CA LEU A 522 -2.26 -2.28 -25.67
C LEU A 522 -3.50 -2.27 -26.57
N GLY A 523 -4.54 -3.05 -26.25
CA GLY A 523 -5.82 -2.99 -26.97
C GLY A 523 -6.48 -1.61 -26.89
N MET A 524 -6.41 -1.01 -25.70
CA MET A 524 -7.13 0.22 -25.36
C MET A 524 -6.45 1.48 -25.89
N PHE A 525 -5.11 1.56 -25.80
CA PHE A 525 -4.36 2.78 -26.11
C PHE A 525 -3.43 2.67 -27.33
N SER A 526 -3.21 1.49 -27.92
CA SER A 526 -2.43 1.42 -29.15
C SER A 526 -3.24 1.91 -30.36
N SER A 527 -2.86 3.05 -30.95
CA SER A 527 -3.57 3.67 -32.08
C SER A 527 -2.62 4.33 -33.08
N SER A 528 -3.03 4.48 -34.34
CA SER A 528 -2.22 5.15 -35.38
C SER A 528 -1.85 6.62 -35.07
N SER A 529 -2.47 7.22 -34.05
CA SER A 529 -2.25 8.61 -33.62
C SER A 529 -1.12 8.77 -32.59
N PHE A 530 -0.26 7.77 -32.43
CA PHE A 530 0.91 7.86 -31.56
C PHE A 530 1.81 9.05 -31.91
N ARG A 531 2.42 9.61 -30.86
CA ARG A 531 3.38 10.70 -30.95
C ARG A 531 4.73 10.19 -30.44
N PRO A 532 5.60 9.63 -31.30
CA PRO A 532 6.98 9.31 -30.92
C PRO A 532 7.68 10.54 -30.32
N GLY A 533 8.44 10.34 -29.25
CA GLY A 533 9.07 11.43 -28.47
C GLY A 533 8.13 12.12 -27.47
N VAL A 534 6.84 11.77 -27.46
CA VAL A 534 5.82 12.32 -26.53
C VAL A 534 5.15 11.18 -25.74
N ASP A 535 4.56 10.20 -26.43
CA ASP A 535 3.87 9.05 -25.81
C ASP A 535 4.85 7.91 -25.45
N TYR A 536 5.93 7.76 -26.22
CA TYR A 536 7.00 6.79 -26.00
C TYR A 536 8.30 7.22 -26.70
N PRO A 537 9.48 6.65 -26.35
CA PRO A 537 10.76 7.00 -26.97
C PRO A 537 10.80 6.81 -28.51
N ASP A 538 11.18 7.85 -29.24
CA ASP A 538 11.48 7.73 -30.69
C ASP A 538 12.94 7.29 -30.88
N ILE A 539 13.20 6.00 -30.62
CA ILE A 539 14.53 5.38 -30.75
C ILE A 539 14.43 4.07 -31.54
N GLU A 540 15.51 3.74 -32.24
CA GLU A 540 15.64 2.44 -32.90
C GLU A 540 15.57 1.30 -31.88
N GLY A 541 14.85 0.23 -32.25
CA GLY A 541 14.61 -0.92 -31.37
C GLY A 541 13.42 -0.79 -30.41
N TRP A 542 12.88 0.43 -30.17
CA TRP A 542 11.65 0.55 -29.37
C TRP A 542 10.45 -0.04 -30.14
N PRO A 543 9.58 -0.87 -29.51
CA PRO A 543 8.40 -1.39 -30.20
C PRO A 543 7.44 -0.25 -30.53
N ARG A 544 7.28 0.07 -31.83
CA ARG A 544 6.40 1.16 -32.28
C ARG A 544 4.99 0.94 -31.74
N GLY A 545 4.48 1.94 -31.02
CA GLY A 545 3.16 1.89 -30.43
C GLY A 545 3.04 1.17 -29.08
N PHE A 546 4.15 0.72 -28.51
CA PHE A 546 4.20 0.31 -27.12
C PHE A 546 4.40 1.53 -26.23
N MET A 547 3.39 1.82 -25.41
CA MET A 547 3.39 2.89 -24.42
C MET A 547 3.19 2.23 -23.05
N PRO A 548 4.11 2.39 -22.08
CA PRO A 548 4.01 1.73 -20.79
C PRO A 548 2.90 2.38 -19.94
N VAL A 549 1.85 1.61 -19.66
CA VAL A 549 0.79 1.99 -18.71
C VAL A 549 1.09 1.35 -17.35
N PRO A 550 1.27 2.13 -16.26
CA PRO A 550 1.51 1.60 -14.92
C PRO A 550 0.41 0.64 -14.44
N ILE A 551 0.80 -0.59 -14.09
CA ILE A 551 -0.08 -1.60 -13.49
C ILE A 551 0.26 -1.73 -12.01
N HIS A 552 -0.61 -1.21 -11.15
CA HIS A 552 -0.40 -1.22 -9.70
C HIS A 552 -0.80 -2.58 -9.10
N SER A 553 -0.02 -3.06 -8.13
CA SER A 553 -0.37 -4.23 -7.33
C SER A 553 -0.28 -3.91 -5.83
N SER A 554 -1.04 -4.65 -5.04
CA SER A 554 -1.24 -4.43 -3.60
C SER A 554 -0.53 -5.48 -2.73
N GLY A 555 0.41 -6.24 -3.30
CA GLY A 555 1.10 -7.35 -2.64
C GLY A 555 0.55 -8.72 -3.09
N PRO A 556 0.99 -9.82 -2.45
CA PRO A 556 0.61 -11.16 -2.87
C PRO A 556 -0.90 -11.38 -2.78
N PRO A 557 -1.51 -12.24 -3.62
CA PRO A 557 -2.96 -12.48 -3.61
C PRO A 557 -3.53 -12.98 -2.28
N SER A 558 -2.69 -13.56 -1.42
CA SER A 558 -3.03 -13.94 -0.04
C SER A 558 -3.30 -12.74 0.88
N GLU A 559 -2.79 -11.55 0.56
CA GLU A 559 -2.94 -10.32 1.35
C GLU A 559 -3.84 -9.27 0.67
N ASP A 560 -4.14 -9.41 -0.63
CA ASP A 560 -5.04 -8.52 -1.36
C ASP A 560 -6.49 -9.04 -1.42
N CYS A 561 -7.21 -8.91 -0.31
CA CYS A 561 -8.63 -9.27 -0.23
C CYS A 561 -9.59 -8.42 -1.09
N VAL A 562 -9.13 -7.36 -1.76
CA VAL A 562 -9.98 -6.56 -2.68
C VAL A 562 -9.86 -7.09 -4.10
N ALA A 563 -8.65 -7.43 -4.55
CA ALA A 563 -8.44 -7.99 -5.89
C ALA A 563 -8.43 -9.53 -5.92
N SER A 564 -8.45 -10.21 -4.77
CA SER A 564 -8.49 -11.68 -4.66
C SER A 564 -9.52 -12.12 -3.61
N ALA A 565 -10.63 -12.72 -4.04
CA ALA A 565 -11.62 -13.30 -3.13
C ALA A 565 -11.11 -14.57 -2.39
N PHE A 566 -9.92 -15.08 -2.74
CA PHE A 566 -9.24 -16.19 -2.05
C PHE A 566 -8.10 -15.72 -1.11
N CYS A 567 -8.01 -14.44 -0.74
CA CYS A 567 -7.03 -13.97 0.25
C CYS A 567 -7.09 -14.79 1.56
N SER A 568 -5.98 -14.90 2.31
CA SER A 568 -5.89 -15.74 3.51
C SER A 568 -6.86 -15.28 4.60
N CYS A 569 -7.77 -16.17 5.03
CA CYS A 569 -8.83 -15.81 5.95
C CYS A 569 -9.28 -16.99 6.85
N LYS A 570 -8.84 -17.03 8.11
CA LYS A 570 -9.19 -18.11 9.05
C LYS A 570 -10.69 -18.17 9.33
N ARG A 571 -11.33 -17.01 9.49
CA ARG A 571 -12.79 -16.91 9.62
C ARG A 571 -13.52 -17.58 8.46
N ARG A 572 -13.09 -17.36 7.22
CA ARG A 572 -13.71 -17.97 6.03
C ARG A 572 -13.56 -19.49 6.03
N ASN A 573 -12.38 -20.00 6.41
CA ASN A 573 -12.17 -21.45 6.52
C ASN A 573 -13.11 -22.06 7.57
N ALA A 574 -13.19 -21.46 8.78
CA ALA A 574 -14.12 -21.92 9.81
C ALA A 574 -15.61 -21.77 9.40
N LEU A 575 -15.96 -20.78 8.57
CA LEU A 575 -17.31 -20.67 7.99
C LEU A 575 -17.59 -21.80 7.00
N LEU A 576 -16.61 -22.18 6.17
CA LEU A 576 -16.72 -23.33 5.26
C LEU A 576 -16.83 -24.65 6.05
N ASP A 577 -16.04 -24.83 7.12
CA ASP A 577 -16.14 -25.99 8.02
C ASP A 577 -17.54 -26.12 8.66
N ILE A 578 -18.19 -25.00 8.98
CA ILE A 578 -19.59 -24.98 9.44
C ILE A 578 -20.53 -25.30 8.27
N ALA A 579 -20.33 -24.69 7.10
CA ALA A 579 -21.14 -24.91 5.91
C ALA A 579 -21.15 -26.39 5.47
N HIS A 580 -20.00 -27.07 5.59
CA HIS A 580 -19.82 -28.47 5.24
C HIS A 580 -20.66 -29.42 6.13
N LYS A 581 -21.15 -28.97 7.29
CA LYS A 581 -22.12 -29.75 8.10
C LYS A 581 -23.56 -29.63 7.59
N GLY A 582 -23.85 -28.65 6.72
CA GLY A 582 -25.18 -28.39 6.20
C GLY A 582 -25.72 -29.57 5.38
N GLU A 583 -27.03 -29.82 5.49
CA GLU A 583 -27.70 -30.96 4.85
C GLU A 583 -27.48 -31.00 3.33
N GLN A 584 -27.49 -29.85 2.66
CA GLN A 584 -27.24 -29.72 1.22
C GLN A 584 -25.84 -30.21 0.82
N PHE A 585 -24.81 -29.79 1.55
CA PHE A 585 -23.44 -30.22 1.31
C PHE A 585 -23.26 -31.71 1.64
N GLN A 586 -23.80 -32.17 2.77
CA GLN A 586 -23.74 -33.58 3.16
C GLN A 586 -24.45 -34.48 2.14
N LYS A 587 -25.59 -34.09 1.59
CA LYS A 587 -26.26 -34.81 0.50
C LYS A 587 -25.40 -34.85 -0.77
N PHE A 588 -24.70 -33.76 -1.09
CA PHE A 588 -23.82 -33.68 -2.26
C PHE A 588 -22.60 -34.60 -2.12
N ILE A 589 -21.81 -34.50 -1.05
CA ILE A 589 -20.58 -35.30 -0.88
C ILE A 589 -20.83 -36.79 -0.61
N ASN A 590 -22.02 -37.17 -0.14
CA ASN A 590 -22.43 -38.56 0.03
C ASN A 590 -23.26 -39.09 -1.16
N SER A 591 -23.38 -38.33 -2.25
CA SER A 591 -24.06 -38.79 -3.46
C SER A 591 -23.23 -39.81 -4.23
N GLU A 592 -23.89 -40.83 -4.78
CA GLU A 592 -23.23 -41.88 -5.56
C GLU A 592 -22.42 -41.32 -6.73
N ASN A 593 -22.92 -40.26 -7.39
CA ASN A 593 -22.21 -39.58 -8.47
C ASN A 593 -20.90 -38.94 -7.99
N TYR A 594 -20.93 -38.21 -6.87
CA TYR A 594 -19.73 -37.62 -6.27
C TYR A 594 -18.73 -38.71 -5.89
N THR A 595 -19.16 -39.78 -5.21
CA THR A 595 -18.25 -40.85 -4.76
C THR A 595 -17.65 -41.62 -5.93
N ASN A 596 -18.41 -41.88 -6.99
CA ASN A 596 -17.94 -42.61 -8.16
C ASN A 596 -16.90 -41.80 -8.94
N ILE A 597 -17.20 -40.53 -9.27
CA ILE A 597 -16.28 -39.66 -10.01
C ILE A 597 -15.01 -39.39 -9.18
N THR A 598 -15.13 -39.02 -7.90
CA THR A 598 -13.95 -38.75 -7.06
C THR A 598 -13.07 -39.98 -6.87
N SER A 599 -13.65 -41.17 -6.73
CA SER A 599 -12.88 -42.43 -6.67
C SER A 599 -12.17 -42.71 -8.00
N GLN A 600 -12.89 -42.58 -9.13
CA GLN A 600 -12.35 -42.80 -10.47
C GLN A 600 -11.16 -41.87 -10.77
N VAL A 601 -11.30 -40.55 -10.56
CA VAL A 601 -10.19 -39.62 -10.81
C VAL A 601 -9.04 -39.82 -9.81
N SER A 602 -9.33 -40.25 -8.58
CA SER A 602 -8.29 -40.54 -7.59
C SER A 602 -7.43 -41.75 -7.97
N GLU A 603 -8.04 -42.77 -8.58
CA GLU A 603 -7.34 -43.93 -9.13
C GLU A 603 -6.52 -43.54 -10.37
N LEU A 604 -7.14 -42.88 -11.35
CA LEU A 604 -6.49 -42.46 -12.61
C LEU A 604 -5.23 -41.62 -12.36
N PHE A 605 -5.35 -40.60 -11.52
CA PHE A 605 -4.27 -39.67 -11.22
C PHE A 605 -3.53 -40.01 -9.91
N ASN A 606 -3.66 -41.24 -9.37
CA ASN A 606 -2.91 -41.72 -8.20
C ASN A 606 -2.76 -40.68 -7.06
N THR A 607 -3.86 -40.01 -6.72
CA THR A 607 -3.92 -38.86 -5.80
C THR A 607 -5.31 -38.80 -5.21
N THR A 608 -5.47 -38.68 -3.89
CA THR A 608 -6.82 -38.56 -3.30
C THR A 608 -7.45 -37.21 -3.65
N PHE A 609 -8.51 -37.23 -4.44
CA PHE A 609 -9.33 -36.06 -4.73
C PHE A 609 -10.58 -36.00 -3.84
N THR A 610 -10.84 -34.80 -3.34
CA THR A 610 -11.98 -34.42 -2.52
C THR A 610 -12.51 -33.08 -3.03
N PHE A 611 -13.60 -32.61 -2.42
CA PHE A 611 -14.17 -31.28 -2.63
C PHE A 611 -13.13 -30.14 -2.71
N ASP A 612 -12.07 -30.19 -1.90
CA ASP A 612 -11.10 -29.08 -1.79
C ASP A 612 -10.08 -29.01 -2.94
N ASN A 613 -9.89 -30.10 -3.70
CA ASN A 613 -8.88 -30.20 -4.76
C ASN A 613 -9.37 -30.81 -6.08
N LEU A 614 -10.61 -31.31 -6.18
CA LEU A 614 -11.16 -31.87 -7.44
C LEU A 614 -11.12 -30.87 -8.60
N TRP A 615 -11.32 -29.58 -8.32
CA TRP A 615 -11.19 -28.47 -9.27
C TRP A 615 -9.85 -28.46 -10.03
N GLN A 616 -8.78 -29.05 -9.47
CA GLN A 616 -7.47 -29.15 -10.13
C GLN A 616 -7.52 -30.09 -11.34
N VAL A 617 -8.30 -31.18 -11.25
CA VAL A 617 -8.53 -32.12 -12.35
C VAL A 617 -9.38 -31.46 -13.44
N HIS A 618 -10.46 -30.77 -13.03
CA HIS A 618 -11.33 -30.04 -13.95
C HIS A 618 -10.58 -28.94 -14.72
N ASP A 619 -9.82 -28.08 -14.02
CA ASP A 619 -9.03 -27.01 -14.62
C ASP A 619 -7.96 -27.56 -15.57
N ALA A 620 -7.23 -28.61 -15.16
CA ALA A 620 -6.21 -29.24 -16.00
C ALA A 620 -6.83 -29.81 -17.27
N ILE A 621 -7.85 -30.68 -17.18
CA ILE A 621 -8.44 -31.32 -18.37
C ILE A 621 -9.09 -30.27 -19.28
N MET A 622 -9.80 -29.27 -18.72
CA MET A 622 -10.38 -28.16 -19.50
C MET A 622 -9.31 -27.45 -20.35
N ILE A 623 -8.16 -27.09 -19.75
CA ILE A 623 -7.10 -26.36 -20.44
C ILE A 623 -6.33 -27.28 -21.41
N GLN A 624 -6.15 -28.55 -21.06
CA GLN A 624 -5.56 -29.55 -21.96
C GLN A 624 -6.44 -29.81 -23.19
N LEU A 625 -7.77 -29.74 -23.07
CA LEU A 625 -8.68 -29.83 -24.22
C LEU A 625 -8.61 -28.61 -25.15
N ILE A 626 -8.21 -27.44 -24.64
CA ILE A 626 -7.95 -26.23 -25.46
C ILE A 626 -6.63 -26.38 -26.21
N HIS A 627 -5.54 -26.74 -25.52
CA HIS A 627 -4.16 -26.64 -26.07
C HIS A 627 -3.60 -27.96 -26.62
N PHE A 628 -4.07 -29.10 -26.11
CA PHE A 628 -3.50 -30.42 -26.35
C PHE A 628 -4.56 -31.49 -26.62
N ARG A 629 -5.67 -31.11 -27.28
CA ARG A 629 -6.85 -31.95 -27.54
C ARG A 629 -6.50 -33.37 -27.97
N GLU A 630 -5.65 -33.52 -29.00
CA GLU A 630 -5.15 -34.81 -29.50
C GLU A 630 -4.56 -35.71 -28.39
N ILE A 631 -3.82 -35.15 -27.44
CA ILE A 631 -3.20 -35.92 -26.35
C ILE A 631 -4.25 -36.44 -25.38
N VAL A 632 -5.27 -35.63 -25.07
CA VAL A 632 -6.38 -35.98 -24.16
C VAL A 632 -7.29 -37.02 -24.79
N TYR A 633 -7.69 -36.85 -26.05
CA TYR A 633 -8.56 -37.80 -26.76
C TYR A 633 -7.89 -39.16 -27.04
N ASN A 634 -6.55 -39.22 -27.04
CA ASN A 634 -5.81 -40.48 -27.13
C ASN A 634 -5.69 -41.23 -25.78
N GLN A 635 -6.19 -40.67 -24.67
CA GLN A 635 -6.22 -41.38 -23.38
C GLN A 635 -7.37 -42.39 -23.33
N THR A 636 -7.07 -43.62 -22.91
CA THR A 636 -8.07 -44.71 -22.82
C THR A 636 -9.17 -44.47 -21.79
N TRP A 637 -8.96 -43.53 -20.86
CA TRP A 637 -9.91 -43.16 -19.81
C TRP A 637 -10.77 -41.93 -20.16
N TYR A 638 -10.44 -41.18 -21.21
CA TYR A 638 -11.14 -39.95 -21.55
C TYR A 638 -12.36 -40.21 -22.44
N SER A 639 -13.46 -39.53 -22.13
CA SER A 639 -14.59 -39.33 -23.04
C SER A 639 -15.23 -37.98 -22.79
N ASP A 640 -16.00 -37.47 -23.76
CA ASP A 640 -16.74 -36.21 -23.59
C ASP A 640 -17.79 -36.34 -22.46
N GLU A 641 -18.37 -37.52 -22.28
CA GLU A 641 -19.28 -37.86 -21.17
C GLU A 641 -18.56 -37.82 -19.81
N PHE A 642 -17.35 -38.35 -19.71
CA PHE A 642 -16.54 -38.27 -18.48
C PHE A 642 -16.24 -36.82 -18.10
N PHE A 643 -15.86 -35.97 -19.07
CA PHE A 643 -15.58 -34.56 -18.79
C PHE A 643 -16.86 -33.78 -18.44
N GLN A 644 -17.99 -34.08 -19.10
CA GLN A 644 -19.28 -33.49 -18.78
C GLN A 644 -19.72 -33.84 -17.35
N ASN A 645 -19.60 -35.11 -16.94
CA ASN A 645 -19.89 -35.56 -15.59
C ASN A 645 -18.99 -34.87 -14.54
N LEU A 646 -17.71 -34.64 -14.86
CA LEU A 646 -16.79 -33.88 -14.00
C LEU A 646 -17.17 -32.38 -13.90
N ASP A 647 -17.59 -31.75 -15.00
CA ASP A 647 -18.06 -30.35 -14.99
C ASP A 647 -19.36 -30.16 -14.20
N ASP A 648 -20.34 -31.06 -14.42
CA ASP A 648 -21.60 -31.07 -13.68
C ASP A 648 -21.40 -31.32 -12.18
N LEU A 649 -20.38 -32.10 -11.80
CA LEU A 649 -20.01 -32.29 -10.39
C LEU A 649 -19.32 -31.06 -9.79
N GLU A 650 -18.45 -30.39 -10.55
CA GLU A 650 -17.72 -29.20 -10.07
C GLU A 650 -18.62 -27.96 -9.94
N ARG A 651 -19.71 -27.86 -10.71
CA ARG A 651 -20.60 -26.69 -10.72
C ARG A 651 -21.22 -26.39 -9.33
N PRO A 652 -21.80 -27.36 -8.59
CA PRO A 652 -22.17 -27.18 -7.18
C PRO A 652 -20.99 -26.80 -6.28
N SER A 653 -19.81 -27.41 -6.48
CA SER A 653 -18.61 -27.12 -5.65
C SER A 653 -18.17 -25.67 -5.73
N LYS A 654 -18.14 -25.11 -6.94
CA LYS A 654 -17.85 -23.69 -7.21
C LYS A 654 -18.86 -22.75 -6.53
N ALA A 655 -20.15 -23.11 -6.52
CA ALA A 655 -21.19 -22.36 -5.82
C ALA A 655 -20.99 -22.38 -4.29
N PHE A 656 -20.79 -23.58 -3.70
CA PHE A 656 -20.50 -23.76 -2.28
C PHE A 656 -19.25 -22.97 -1.84
N VAL A 657 -18.12 -23.13 -2.54
CA VAL A 657 -16.88 -22.40 -2.26
C VAL A 657 -17.13 -20.88 -2.24
N SER A 658 -17.98 -20.38 -3.14
CA SER A 658 -18.32 -18.96 -3.28
C SER A 658 -19.26 -18.41 -2.19
N GLY A 659 -19.82 -19.26 -1.34
CA GLY A 659 -20.74 -18.87 -0.26
C GLY A 659 -22.21 -19.14 -0.52
N LEU A 660 -22.55 -19.85 -1.60
CA LEU A 660 -23.92 -19.92 -2.12
C LEU A 660 -24.67 -21.14 -1.60
N PHE A 661 -24.79 -21.21 -0.26
CA PHE A 661 -25.45 -22.30 0.48
C PHE A 661 -26.97 -22.08 0.62
N ASP A 662 -27.73 -23.17 0.55
CA ASP A 662 -29.17 -23.22 0.85
C ASP A 662 -29.53 -24.47 1.70
N PRO A 663 -30.11 -24.34 2.91
CA PRO A 663 -30.45 -23.09 3.58
C PRO A 663 -29.19 -22.28 3.93
N PRO A 664 -29.25 -20.93 3.88
CA PRO A 664 -28.11 -20.06 4.15
C PRO A 664 -27.68 -20.03 5.63
N ILE A 665 -28.45 -20.66 6.52
CA ILE A 665 -28.21 -20.72 7.96
C ILE A 665 -27.81 -22.15 8.35
N VAL A 666 -26.61 -22.31 8.91
CA VAL A 666 -26.07 -23.56 9.45
C VAL A 666 -25.53 -23.29 10.85
N ASP A 667 -25.79 -24.19 11.81
CA ASP A 667 -25.47 -24.01 13.24
C ASP A 667 -25.93 -22.65 13.84
N GLY A 668 -27.04 -22.09 13.32
CA GLY A 668 -27.58 -20.78 13.73
C GLY A 668 -26.83 -19.56 13.19
N ILE A 669 -25.85 -19.74 12.31
CA ILE A 669 -25.06 -18.68 11.67
C ILE A 669 -25.51 -18.54 10.21
N ASN A 670 -25.75 -17.32 9.72
CA ASN A 670 -25.98 -17.08 8.30
C ASN A 670 -24.63 -17.13 7.55
N VAL A 671 -24.23 -18.36 7.21
CA VAL A 671 -22.93 -18.68 6.60
C VAL A 671 -22.82 -18.07 5.21
N ARG A 672 -23.90 -18.03 4.42
CA ARG A 672 -23.91 -17.36 3.10
C ARG A 672 -23.50 -15.89 3.22
N LYS A 673 -24.15 -15.13 4.10
CA LYS A 673 -23.85 -13.69 4.29
C LYS A 673 -22.44 -13.45 4.81
N GLU A 674 -22.00 -14.24 5.79
CA GLU A 674 -20.65 -14.08 6.36
C GLU A 674 -19.53 -14.49 5.39
N ILE A 675 -19.72 -15.51 4.55
CA ILE A 675 -18.74 -15.84 3.50
C ILE A 675 -18.71 -14.75 2.43
N LEU A 676 -19.87 -14.22 2.00
CA LEU A 676 -19.92 -13.13 1.03
C LEU A 676 -19.21 -11.85 1.54
N LYS A 677 -19.33 -11.51 2.83
CA LYS A 677 -18.50 -10.48 3.48
C LYS A 677 -16.99 -10.75 3.37
N THR A 678 -16.55 -12.01 3.45
CA THR A 678 -15.13 -12.37 3.31
C THR A 678 -14.64 -12.50 1.85
N ARG A 679 -15.53 -12.36 0.86
CA ARG A 679 -15.23 -12.59 -0.56
C ARG A 679 -15.47 -11.35 -1.42
N GLY A 680 -16.73 -11.10 -1.82
CA GLY A 680 -17.09 -9.95 -2.65
C GLY A 680 -17.15 -8.65 -1.84
N GLY A 681 -17.40 -8.77 -0.53
CA GLY A 681 -17.51 -7.65 0.42
C GLY A 681 -16.43 -6.57 0.27
N PRO A 682 -15.12 -6.88 0.33
CA PRO A 682 -14.08 -5.87 0.21
C PRO A 682 -14.07 -5.17 -1.15
N LEU A 683 -14.40 -5.86 -2.25
CA LEU A 683 -14.40 -5.30 -3.60
C LEU A 683 -15.60 -4.38 -3.85
N ILE A 684 -16.83 -4.81 -3.51
CA ILE A 684 -18.01 -3.94 -3.64
C ILE A 684 -17.89 -2.69 -2.76
N ASN A 685 -17.21 -2.79 -1.61
CA ASN A 685 -16.92 -1.65 -0.75
C ASN A 685 -15.87 -0.72 -1.33
N ASP A 686 -14.75 -1.22 -1.87
CA ASP A 686 -13.74 -0.38 -2.54
C ASP A 686 -14.34 0.37 -3.75
N ILE A 687 -15.21 -0.29 -4.54
CA ILE A 687 -15.96 0.34 -5.64
C ILE A 687 -16.94 1.40 -5.10
N SER A 688 -17.73 1.08 -4.08
CA SER A 688 -18.72 2.02 -3.50
C SER A 688 -18.05 3.25 -2.87
N ASP A 689 -16.96 3.07 -2.13
CA ASP A 689 -16.24 4.17 -1.48
C ASP A 689 -15.54 5.07 -2.53
N ARG A 690 -15.10 4.51 -3.67
CA ARG A 690 -14.62 5.27 -4.84
C ARG A 690 -15.74 6.05 -5.51
N MET A 691 -16.87 5.41 -5.84
CA MET A 691 -18.02 6.11 -6.44
C MET A 691 -18.51 7.26 -5.55
N ARG A 692 -18.55 7.04 -4.23
CA ARG A 692 -18.84 8.09 -3.23
C ARG A 692 -17.82 9.22 -3.24
N THR A 693 -16.52 8.92 -3.33
CA THR A 693 -15.45 9.93 -3.42
C THR A 693 -15.63 10.78 -4.68
N MET A 694 -15.87 10.16 -5.83
CA MET A 694 -16.12 10.88 -7.10
C MET A 694 -17.40 11.71 -7.06
N SER A 695 -18.47 11.16 -6.45
CA SER A 695 -19.74 11.85 -6.22
C SER A 695 -19.58 13.11 -5.36
N GLN A 696 -18.79 13.03 -4.29
CA GLN A 696 -18.44 14.16 -3.41
C GLN A 696 -17.56 15.17 -4.14
N CYS A 697 -16.61 14.72 -4.96
CA CYS A 697 -15.77 15.58 -5.80
C CYS A 697 -16.58 16.40 -6.82
N LYS A 698 -17.60 15.80 -7.45
CA LYS A 698 -18.53 16.52 -8.34
C LYS A 698 -19.47 17.47 -7.58
N HIS A 699 -19.80 17.19 -6.31
CA HIS A 699 -20.61 18.09 -5.47
C HIS A 699 -19.85 19.28 -4.88
N VAL A 700 -18.58 19.10 -4.49
CA VAL A 700 -17.76 20.16 -3.87
C VAL A 700 -16.37 20.20 -4.52
N PRO A 701 -16.24 20.76 -5.73
CA PRO A 701 -15.02 20.72 -6.51
C PRO A 701 -13.81 21.37 -5.82
N GLU A 702 -13.98 22.35 -4.93
CA GLU A 702 -12.83 22.99 -4.24
C GLU A 702 -12.14 22.02 -3.28
N LYS A 703 -12.87 21.05 -2.72
CA LYS A 703 -12.34 20.07 -1.75
C LYS A 703 -11.73 18.82 -2.39
N CYS A 704 -11.91 18.63 -3.69
CA CYS A 704 -11.37 17.49 -4.41
C CYS A 704 -9.90 17.72 -4.79
N ASP A 705 -9.03 16.73 -4.55
CA ASP A 705 -7.63 16.80 -4.98
C ASP A 705 -7.48 16.60 -6.51
N VAL A 706 -6.32 16.96 -7.06
CA VAL A 706 -6.05 16.92 -8.51
C VAL A 706 -6.18 15.51 -9.10
N TYR A 707 -5.87 14.47 -8.32
CA TYR A 707 -5.97 13.09 -8.79
C TYR A 707 -7.43 12.68 -8.93
N HIS A 708 -8.25 12.87 -7.89
CA HIS A 708 -9.67 12.54 -7.95
C HIS A 708 -10.49 13.47 -8.85
N LYS A 709 -10.02 14.70 -9.14
CA LYS A 709 -10.64 15.59 -10.15
C LYS A 709 -10.58 15.03 -11.56
N ASN A 710 -9.46 14.38 -11.91
CA ASN A 710 -9.16 14.00 -13.27
C ASN A 710 -9.39 12.50 -13.54
N LEU A 711 -9.42 11.67 -12.49
CA LEU A 711 -9.62 10.22 -12.60
C LEU A 711 -11.01 9.89 -13.17
N LYS A 712 -11.03 9.12 -14.26
CA LYS A 712 -12.26 8.73 -14.98
C LYS A 712 -12.45 7.21 -15.09
N TYR A 713 -11.37 6.44 -15.00
CA TYR A 713 -11.38 5.00 -15.26
C TYR A 713 -10.49 4.26 -14.28
N TYR A 714 -11.04 3.24 -13.62
CA TYR A 714 -10.36 2.44 -12.61
C TYR A 714 -10.54 0.94 -12.89
N ALA A 715 -9.47 0.25 -13.24
CA ALA A 715 -9.52 -1.17 -13.62
C ALA A 715 -8.99 -2.12 -12.54
N TYR A 716 -9.57 -3.32 -12.49
CA TYR A 716 -9.12 -4.44 -11.65
C TYR A 716 -8.90 -5.67 -12.53
N SER A 717 -7.64 -5.96 -12.84
CA SER A 717 -7.23 -7.21 -13.50
C SER A 717 -7.12 -8.34 -12.47
N THR A 718 -8.00 -9.34 -12.59
CA THR A 718 -8.21 -10.32 -11.53
C THR A 718 -8.56 -11.72 -12.09
N HIS A 719 -9.32 -12.49 -11.32
CA HIS A 719 -9.58 -13.91 -11.48
C HIS A 719 -11.08 -14.19 -11.53
N ASP A 720 -11.43 -15.34 -12.10
CA ASP A 720 -12.76 -15.99 -12.05
C ASP A 720 -13.47 -15.78 -10.72
N HIS A 721 -12.84 -16.23 -9.63
CA HIS A 721 -13.41 -16.20 -8.29
C HIS A 721 -13.64 -14.79 -7.74
N THR A 722 -12.93 -13.77 -8.22
CA THR A 722 -13.15 -12.38 -7.82
C THR A 722 -14.28 -11.74 -8.63
N VAL A 723 -14.33 -11.98 -9.95
CA VAL A 723 -15.44 -11.56 -10.83
C VAL A 723 -16.75 -12.18 -10.32
N PHE A 724 -16.76 -13.49 -10.05
CA PHE A 724 -17.92 -14.20 -9.52
C PHE A 724 -18.30 -13.75 -8.10
N ALA A 725 -17.33 -13.48 -7.23
CA ALA A 725 -17.62 -12.94 -5.90
C ALA A 725 -18.28 -11.55 -5.95
N LEU A 726 -17.96 -10.73 -6.96
CA LEU A 726 -18.65 -9.46 -7.20
C LEU A 726 -20.09 -9.68 -7.69
N LEU A 727 -20.30 -10.60 -8.64
CA LEU A 727 -21.66 -10.99 -9.08
C LEU A 727 -22.50 -11.48 -7.90
N ALA A 728 -21.94 -12.31 -7.03
CA ALA A 728 -22.64 -12.88 -5.87
C ALA A 728 -23.08 -11.84 -4.82
N VAL A 729 -22.30 -10.78 -4.56
CA VAL A 729 -22.75 -9.69 -3.68
C VAL A 729 -23.71 -8.70 -4.35
N LEU A 730 -23.82 -8.73 -5.67
CA LEU A 730 -24.82 -7.98 -6.45
C LEU A 730 -26.12 -8.78 -6.68
N GLY A 731 -26.12 -10.10 -6.44
CA GLY A 731 -27.25 -11.00 -6.76
C GLY A 731 -27.35 -11.34 -8.25
N LEU A 732 -26.20 -11.39 -8.93
CA LEU A 732 -26.07 -11.56 -10.38
C LEU A 732 -25.42 -12.90 -10.78
N GLU A 733 -25.40 -13.90 -9.90
CA GLU A 733 -24.71 -15.19 -10.15
C GLU A 733 -25.19 -15.89 -11.43
N ALA A 734 -26.48 -15.74 -11.76
CA ALA A 734 -27.10 -16.36 -12.93
C ALA A 734 -26.60 -15.82 -14.29
N VAL A 735 -25.94 -14.64 -14.35
CA VAL A 735 -25.51 -14.06 -15.64
C VAL A 735 -24.34 -14.81 -16.30
N VAL A 736 -23.67 -15.70 -15.56
CA VAL A 736 -22.54 -16.49 -16.09
C VAL A 736 -23.04 -17.60 -17.02
N ALA A 737 -24.09 -18.32 -16.63
CA ALA A 737 -24.50 -19.56 -17.29
C ALA A 737 -26.02 -19.86 -17.27
N GLY A 738 -26.84 -18.96 -16.71
CA GLY A 738 -28.28 -19.16 -16.52
C GLY A 738 -28.62 -19.87 -15.20
N GLU A 739 -29.90 -19.87 -14.83
CA GLU A 739 -30.39 -20.47 -13.59
C GLU A 739 -30.15 -22.00 -13.54
N GLU A 740 -30.32 -22.69 -14.67
CA GLU A 740 -30.09 -24.14 -14.81
C GLU A 740 -28.61 -24.55 -14.63
N ARG A 741 -27.67 -23.60 -14.77
CA ARG A 741 -26.22 -23.83 -14.63
C ARG A 741 -25.59 -22.90 -13.57
N TYR A 742 -26.34 -22.62 -12.52
CA TYR A 742 -25.85 -21.88 -11.37
C TYR A 742 -24.55 -22.48 -10.79
N GLY A 743 -23.50 -21.66 -10.65
CA GLY A 743 -22.20 -22.08 -10.09
C GLY A 743 -21.04 -22.17 -11.08
N GLU A 744 -21.21 -21.85 -12.36
CA GLU A 744 -20.07 -21.77 -13.29
C GLU A 744 -19.14 -20.57 -13.01
N TRP A 745 -17.84 -20.74 -13.29
CA TRP A 745 -16.88 -19.63 -13.25
C TRP A 745 -16.98 -18.77 -14.50
N PRO A 746 -16.84 -17.43 -14.41
CA PRO A 746 -16.79 -16.53 -15.57
C PRO A 746 -15.70 -16.92 -16.58
N ASP A 747 -16.00 -16.90 -17.88
CA ASP A 747 -15.04 -17.26 -18.95
C ASP A 747 -13.78 -16.38 -18.94
N TYR A 748 -12.72 -16.82 -19.63
CA TYR A 748 -11.51 -16.00 -19.82
C TYR A 748 -11.83 -14.66 -20.50
N ALA A 749 -11.24 -13.58 -19.99
CA ALA A 749 -11.54 -12.21 -20.40
C ALA A 749 -13.04 -11.82 -20.33
N SER A 750 -13.81 -12.44 -19.42
CA SER A 750 -15.03 -11.84 -18.87
C SER A 750 -14.72 -10.50 -18.20
N ASP A 751 -15.67 -9.57 -18.25
CA ASP A 751 -15.56 -8.23 -17.64
C ASP A 751 -16.89 -7.76 -17.04
N ILE A 752 -16.82 -7.08 -15.89
CA ILE A 752 -17.94 -6.36 -15.26
C ILE A 752 -17.61 -4.86 -15.29
N LEU A 753 -18.44 -4.09 -15.97
CA LEU A 753 -18.40 -2.63 -15.93
C LEU A 753 -19.35 -2.10 -14.87
N VAL A 754 -18.89 -1.20 -14.00
CA VAL A 754 -19.72 -0.40 -13.10
C VAL A 754 -19.51 1.08 -13.45
N GLU A 755 -20.45 1.60 -14.23
CA GLU A 755 -20.45 2.97 -14.74
C GLU A 755 -21.25 3.88 -13.78
N LEU A 756 -20.67 5.01 -13.38
CA LEU A 756 -21.29 6.04 -12.54
C LEU A 756 -21.65 7.26 -13.38
N PHE A 757 -22.90 7.69 -13.28
CA PHE A 757 -23.48 8.82 -13.98
C PHE A 757 -23.92 9.92 -13.01
N GLN A 758 -23.83 11.17 -13.45
CA GLN A 758 -24.51 12.30 -12.82
C GLN A 758 -25.65 12.78 -13.71
N ASN A 759 -26.79 13.10 -13.10
CA ASN A 759 -27.87 13.81 -13.76
C ASN A 759 -27.56 15.32 -13.79
N ASP A 760 -27.58 15.93 -14.97
CA ASP A 760 -27.26 17.35 -15.11
C ASP A 760 -28.34 18.29 -14.54
N THR A 761 -29.59 17.82 -14.45
CA THR A 761 -30.73 18.60 -13.95
C THR A 761 -30.76 18.70 -12.43
N ASP A 762 -30.74 17.56 -11.72
CA ASP A 762 -30.90 17.51 -10.25
C ASP A 762 -29.60 17.21 -9.48
N ARG A 763 -28.49 17.00 -10.20
CA ARG A 763 -27.15 16.62 -9.68
C ARG A 763 -27.08 15.28 -8.95
N SER A 764 -28.14 14.48 -8.93
CA SER A 764 -28.15 13.13 -8.36
C SER A 764 -27.30 12.14 -9.16
N PHE A 765 -27.00 10.99 -8.54
CA PHE A 765 -26.12 9.98 -9.13
C PHE A 765 -26.83 8.65 -9.35
N TYR A 766 -26.54 8.06 -10.51
CA TYR A 766 -27.04 6.75 -10.93
C TYR A 766 -25.85 5.88 -11.32
N PHE A 767 -26.02 4.56 -11.23
CA PHE A 767 -25.06 3.59 -11.74
C PHE A 767 -25.70 2.68 -12.78
N ARG A 768 -24.87 2.13 -13.67
CA ARG A 768 -25.23 1.07 -14.61
C ARG A 768 -24.19 -0.03 -14.52
N VAL A 769 -24.63 -1.28 -14.44
CA VAL A 769 -23.76 -2.45 -14.49
C VAL A 769 -23.91 -3.13 -15.83
N LEU A 770 -22.79 -3.42 -16.48
CA LEU A 770 -22.75 -4.26 -17.67
C LEU A 770 -21.88 -5.48 -17.42
N TYR A 771 -22.23 -6.59 -18.06
CA TYR A 771 -21.42 -7.81 -18.07
C TYR A 771 -21.08 -8.18 -19.51
N GLN A 772 -19.83 -8.57 -19.73
CA GLN A 772 -19.38 -9.24 -20.95
C GLN A 772 -18.93 -10.64 -20.57
N LYS A 773 -19.57 -11.68 -21.11
CA LYS A 773 -19.22 -13.07 -20.80
C LYS A 773 -17.79 -13.43 -21.22
N ASN A 774 -17.37 -13.09 -22.43
CA ASN A 774 -16.00 -13.23 -22.90
C ASN A 774 -15.69 -12.23 -24.03
N THR A 775 -14.45 -12.19 -24.50
CA THR A 775 -13.98 -11.32 -25.60
C THR A 775 -14.89 -11.26 -26.84
N PHE A 776 -15.60 -12.33 -27.17
CA PHE A 776 -16.45 -12.42 -28.36
C PHE A 776 -17.88 -11.93 -28.09
N SER A 777 -18.35 -11.97 -26.85
CA SER A 777 -19.65 -11.42 -26.42
C SER A 777 -19.64 -9.89 -26.39
N GLU A 778 -20.82 -9.28 -26.56
CA GLU A 778 -21.00 -7.84 -26.33
C GLU A 778 -21.26 -7.54 -24.84
N PHE A 779 -21.23 -6.26 -24.47
CA PHE A 779 -21.57 -5.80 -23.13
C PHE A 779 -23.10 -5.70 -22.95
N GLU A 780 -23.66 -6.57 -22.11
CA GLU A 780 -25.08 -6.61 -21.79
C GLU A 780 -25.38 -5.84 -20.51
N VAL A 781 -26.48 -5.06 -20.47
CA VAL A 781 -26.87 -4.28 -19.29
C VAL A 781 -27.57 -5.18 -18.28
N VAL A 782 -26.89 -5.48 -17.17
CA VAL A 782 -27.38 -6.37 -16.10
C VAL A 782 -27.94 -5.61 -14.89
N THR A 783 -27.92 -4.27 -14.89
CA THR A 783 -28.53 -3.43 -13.83
C THR A 783 -29.95 -3.88 -13.41
N PRO A 784 -30.88 -4.25 -14.33
CA PRO A 784 -32.23 -4.62 -13.94
C PRO A 784 -32.34 -5.87 -13.07
N LEU A 785 -31.33 -6.76 -13.12
CA LEU A 785 -31.28 -7.99 -12.34
C LEU A 785 -30.86 -7.74 -10.88
N ILE A 786 -30.31 -6.55 -10.58
CA ILE A 786 -29.92 -6.18 -9.21
C ILE A 786 -31.18 -5.84 -8.42
N HIS A 787 -31.50 -6.65 -7.41
CA HIS A 787 -32.64 -6.40 -6.53
C HIS A 787 -32.53 -5.01 -5.87
N GLY A 788 -33.52 -4.17 -6.15
CA GLY A 788 -33.57 -2.75 -5.80
C GLY A 788 -33.62 -1.82 -7.03
N CYS A 789 -33.25 -2.30 -8.22
CA CYS A 789 -33.20 -1.50 -9.45
C CYS A 789 -34.43 -1.63 -10.37
N GLY A 790 -35.22 -2.70 -10.22
CA GLY A 790 -36.40 -2.93 -11.07
C GLY A 790 -36.03 -3.11 -12.55
N SER A 791 -36.90 -2.73 -13.48
CA SER A 791 -36.63 -2.84 -14.93
C SER A 791 -35.66 -1.78 -15.51
N ARG A 792 -34.93 -1.05 -14.67
CA ARG A 792 -34.21 0.18 -15.06
C ARG A 792 -32.78 -0.11 -15.50
N GLN A 793 -32.37 0.48 -16.62
CA GLN A 793 -30.97 0.40 -17.11
C GLN A 793 -29.99 1.20 -16.23
N PHE A 794 -30.47 2.28 -15.62
CA PHE A 794 -29.76 3.12 -14.67
C PHE A 794 -30.47 3.05 -13.31
N CYS A 795 -29.71 2.89 -12.23
CA CYS A 795 -30.24 2.67 -10.89
C CYS A 795 -29.65 3.68 -9.92
N ASN A 796 -30.42 4.16 -8.93
CA ASN A 796 -29.93 5.19 -8.00
C ASN A 796 -28.72 4.67 -7.20
N ILE A 797 -27.66 5.47 -7.06
CA ILE A 797 -26.40 5.06 -6.40
C ILE A 797 -26.63 4.44 -5.01
N LYS A 798 -27.67 4.89 -4.26
CA LYS A 798 -28.01 4.37 -2.93
C LYS A 798 -28.22 2.85 -2.91
N VAL A 799 -28.78 2.26 -3.97
CA VAL A 799 -28.98 0.80 -4.06
C VAL A 799 -27.65 0.05 -4.06
N PHE A 800 -26.63 0.59 -4.74
CA PHE A 800 -25.27 0.04 -4.70
C PHE A 800 -24.62 0.26 -3.33
N GLU A 801 -24.78 1.45 -2.73
CA GLU A 801 -24.23 1.75 -1.41
C GLU A 801 -24.82 0.86 -0.30
N ASP A 802 -26.13 0.57 -0.35
CA ASP A 802 -26.81 -0.31 0.59
C ASP A 802 -26.37 -1.77 0.42
N ARG A 803 -26.14 -2.23 -0.82
CA ARG A 803 -25.52 -3.55 -1.08
C ARG A 803 -24.07 -3.62 -0.58
N ALA A 804 -23.28 -2.59 -0.84
CA ALA A 804 -21.91 -2.51 -0.33
C ALA A 804 -21.89 -2.56 1.21
N LYS A 805 -22.76 -1.79 1.86
CA LYS A 805 -22.95 -1.77 3.31
C LYS A 805 -23.44 -3.11 3.86
N GLU A 806 -24.31 -3.83 3.15
CA GLU A 806 -24.80 -5.15 3.56
C GLU A 806 -23.67 -6.19 3.69
N PHE A 807 -22.73 -6.17 2.75
CA PHE A 807 -21.59 -7.10 2.68
C PHE A 807 -20.27 -6.49 3.16
N ARG A 808 -20.31 -5.34 3.84
CA ARG A 808 -19.13 -4.72 4.45
C ARG A 808 -18.59 -5.61 5.58
N PRO A 809 -17.29 -5.96 5.58
CA PRO A 809 -16.65 -6.57 6.75
C PRO A 809 -16.82 -5.66 7.98
N ASP A 810 -17.18 -6.23 9.13
CA ASP A 810 -17.55 -5.43 10.32
C ASP A 810 -16.36 -4.69 10.98
N ARG A 811 -15.15 -4.96 10.49
CA ARG A 811 -13.85 -4.39 10.90
C ARG A 811 -12.85 -4.53 9.75
N PRO A 812 -11.64 -3.92 9.79
CA PRO A 812 -10.63 -4.09 8.74
C PRO A 812 -10.40 -5.56 8.40
N MET A 813 -10.38 -5.91 7.11
CA MET A 813 -10.46 -7.30 6.63
C MET A 813 -9.43 -8.24 7.28
N LYS A 814 -8.21 -7.75 7.55
CA LYS A 814 -7.16 -8.51 8.25
C LYS A 814 -7.57 -8.93 9.68
N GLU A 815 -8.26 -8.08 10.42
CA GLU A 815 -8.79 -8.41 11.75
C GLU A 815 -10.04 -9.28 11.64
N PHE A 816 -10.92 -8.98 10.69
CA PHE A 816 -12.15 -9.75 10.46
C PHE A 816 -11.83 -11.22 10.16
N CYS A 817 -10.78 -11.46 9.37
CA CYS A 817 -10.33 -12.78 9.00
C CYS A 817 -9.65 -13.59 10.13
N GLU A 818 -9.27 -12.98 11.24
CA GLU A 818 -8.62 -13.66 12.37
C GLU A 818 -9.61 -14.08 13.47
N ILE A 819 -10.84 -13.53 13.48
CA ILE A 819 -11.85 -13.79 14.52
C ILE A 819 -12.83 -14.86 14.04
N LEU A 820 -12.97 -15.94 14.81
CA LEU A 820 -13.74 -17.11 14.38
C LEU A 820 -15.26 -16.87 14.51
N PRO A 821 -16.09 -17.56 13.69
CA PRO A 821 -17.54 -17.44 13.75
C PRO A 821 -18.07 -17.73 15.15
N GLY A 822 -18.96 -16.87 15.64
CA GLY A 822 -19.55 -16.99 16.98
C GLY A 822 -18.72 -16.40 18.13
N GLU A 823 -17.44 -16.09 17.95
CA GLU A 823 -16.62 -15.42 18.99
C GLU A 823 -17.06 -13.96 19.22
N ASP A 824 -17.41 -13.24 18.14
CA ASP A 824 -18.05 -11.91 18.22
C ASP A 824 -19.32 -11.95 19.11
N SER A 825 -20.03 -13.08 19.11
CA SER A 825 -21.24 -13.26 19.93
C SER A 825 -20.91 -13.42 21.41
N ARG A 826 -19.72 -13.87 21.81
CA ARG A 826 -19.34 -14.00 23.23
C ARG A 826 -19.12 -12.63 23.86
N VAL A 827 -18.48 -11.69 23.15
CA VAL A 827 -18.32 -10.31 23.63
C VAL A 827 -19.67 -9.60 23.70
N ASN A 828 -20.51 -9.69 22.65
CA ASN A 828 -21.85 -9.10 22.67
C ASN A 828 -22.80 -9.74 23.70
N ARG A 829 -22.65 -11.05 23.98
CA ARG A 829 -23.42 -11.76 25.02
C ARG A 829 -22.88 -11.47 26.42
N TRP A 830 -21.57 -11.28 26.59
CA TRP A 830 -20.98 -10.77 27.83
C TRP A 830 -21.45 -9.34 28.12
N ILE A 831 -21.40 -8.44 27.14
CA ILE A 831 -21.97 -7.09 27.22
C ILE A 831 -23.46 -7.16 27.59
N LYS A 832 -24.28 -7.94 26.86
CA LYS A 832 -25.71 -8.10 27.22
C LYS A 832 -25.89 -8.66 28.63
N ASN A 833 -25.14 -9.68 29.05
CA ASN A 833 -25.28 -10.26 30.38
C ASN A 833 -24.83 -9.31 31.50
N VAL A 834 -23.81 -8.47 31.25
CA VAL A 834 -23.35 -7.41 32.16
C VAL A 834 -24.40 -6.30 32.28
N PHE A 835 -25.10 -5.96 31.19
CA PHE A 835 -26.11 -4.89 31.18
C PHE A 835 -27.58 -5.37 31.38
N GLN A 836 -27.84 -6.67 31.47
CA GLN A 836 -29.19 -7.25 31.69
C GLN A 836 -29.29 -8.11 32.96
N SER A 837 -28.36 -7.97 33.92
CA SER A 837 -28.51 -8.55 35.27
C SER A 837 -29.04 -7.51 36.26
N PRO A 838 -30.33 -7.55 36.65
CA PRO A 838 -30.87 -6.69 37.70
C PRO A 838 -30.67 -7.31 39.10
N ASP A 839 -29.44 -7.67 39.47
CA ASP A 839 -29.14 -8.05 40.86
C ASP A 839 -28.96 -6.80 41.74
N ARG A 840 -29.93 -6.60 42.65
CA ARG A 840 -30.01 -5.44 43.55
C ARG A 840 -28.90 -5.38 44.62
N SER A 841 -28.02 -6.38 44.71
CA SER A 841 -26.96 -6.44 45.72
C SER A 841 -25.66 -5.67 45.37
N THR A 842 -25.34 -5.48 44.09
CA THR A 842 -24.05 -4.87 43.67
C THR A 842 -24.04 -3.35 43.60
N ALA A 843 -25.21 -2.70 43.59
CA ALA A 843 -25.34 -1.25 43.45
C ALA A 843 -24.71 -0.42 44.61
N ASN A 844 -24.59 -1.00 45.81
CA ASN A 844 -23.98 -0.33 46.95
C ASN A 844 -22.45 -0.41 46.95
N ASN A 845 -21.87 -1.53 46.50
CA ASN A 845 -20.41 -1.69 46.42
C ASN A 845 -19.80 -0.84 45.30
N PHE A 846 -20.52 -0.64 44.19
CA PHE A 846 -20.02 0.19 43.09
C PHE A 846 -19.87 1.66 43.49
N LYS A 847 -20.77 2.20 44.32
CA LYS A 847 -20.63 3.56 44.88
C LYS A 847 -19.44 3.69 45.82
N TRP A 848 -19.14 2.66 46.62
CA TRP A 848 -17.99 2.69 47.54
C TRP A 848 -16.66 2.67 46.78
N TYR A 849 -16.52 1.80 45.78
CA TYR A 849 -15.33 1.76 44.91
C TYR A 849 -15.15 3.05 44.11
N LEU A 850 -16.22 3.65 43.60
CA LEU A 850 -16.15 4.92 42.87
C LEU A 850 -15.70 6.07 43.78
N SER A 851 -16.23 6.16 45.01
CA SER A 851 -15.80 7.16 45.99
C SER A 851 -14.33 7.00 46.40
N VAL A 852 -13.85 5.76 46.62
CA VAL A 852 -12.44 5.51 46.96
C VAL A 852 -11.51 5.82 45.78
N LEU A 853 -11.90 5.52 44.54
CA LEU A 853 -11.15 5.90 43.34
C LEU A 853 -11.10 7.42 43.16
N VAL A 854 -12.23 8.12 43.35
CA VAL A 854 -12.27 9.60 43.26
C VAL A 854 -11.43 10.24 44.37
N SER A 855 -11.50 9.74 45.60
CA SER A 855 -10.65 10.22 46.70
C SER A 855 -9.16 9.94 46.44
N ALA A 856 -8.79 8.76 45.93
CA ALA A 856 -7.41 8.42 45.62
C ALA A 856 -6.85 9.25 44.44
N VAL A 857 -7.66 9.54 43.43
CA VAL A 857 -7.29 10.39 42.29
C VAL A 857 -7.13 11.86 42.72
N LEU A 858 -7.94 12.35 43.67
CA LEU A 858 -7.83 13.71 44.21
C LEU A 858 -6.69 13.89 45.23
N SER A 859 -6.13 12.82 45.78
CA SER A 859 -5.00 12.87 46.74
C SER A 859 -3.61 12.77 46.10
N VAL A 860 -3.50 12.66 44.77
CA VAL A 860 -2.23 12.48 44.04
C VAL A 860 -1.95 13.63 43.05
N VAL A 861 -2.81 14.66 43.05
CA VAL A 861 -2.65 15.86 42.22
C VAL A 861 -2.25 17.05 43.10
N ASP A 862 -1.00 17.03 43.56
CA ASP A 862 -0.32 18.26 43.97
C ASP A 862 0.00 19.06 42.70
N VAL A 863 -0.82 20.08 42.43
CA VAL A 863 -0.55 21.09 41.40
C VAL A 863 -0.39 22.42 42.12
N GLU A 864 0.82 22.97 42.07
CA GLU A 864 1.11 24.31 42.56
C GLU A 864 0.28 25.34 41.78
N VAL A 865 -0.72 25.91 42.44
CA VAL A 865 -1.56 26.97 41.89
C VAL A 865 -0.80 28.30 41.99
N SER A 866 0.06 28.57 41.00
CA SER A 866 0.67 29.89 40.81
C SER A 866 0.66 30.36 39.34
N ASP A 867 0.79 29.46 38.35
CA ASP A 867 0.89 29.86 36.93
C ASP A 867 -0.44 29.84 36.15
N LEU A 868 -1.55 29.36 36.73
CA LEU A 868 -2.87 29.35 36.07
C LEU A 868 -3.80 30.52 36.43
N VAL A 869 -3.22 31.70 36.73
CA VAL A 869 -3.96 32.96 36.91
C VAL A 869 -3.59 34.00 35.83
N GLY A 870 -2.55 33.77 35.03
CA GLY A 870 -2.09 34.69 33.97
C GLY A 870 -2.93 34.71 32.67
N VAL A 871 -4.00 33.91 32.55
CA VAL A 871 -4.71 33.69 31.28
C VAL A 871 -6.18 34.15 31.31
N LEU A 872 -6.73 34.57 32.47
CA LEU A 872 -8.15 34.91 32.61
C LEU A 872 -8.44 36.20 33.40
N VAL A 873 -7.66 37.27 33.17
CA VAL A 873 -8.15 38.65 33.39
C VAL A 873 -7.60 39.57 32.30
N ASP A 874 -8.49 40.16 31.49
CA ASP A 874 -8.23 41.44 30.85
C ASP A 874 -9.44 42.37 31.05
N SER A 875 -9.14 43.65 31.35
CA SER A 875 -10.05 44.78 31.58
C SER A 875 -11.00 44.80 32.81
N ASN A 876 -10.54 45.57 33.82
CA ASN A 876 -11.21 46.70 34.50
C ASN A 876 -12.44 46.56 35.45
N HIS A 877 -12.19 47.13 36.65
CA HIS A 877 -13.09 47.77 37.63
C HIS A 877 -13.73 46.96 38.78
N THR A 878 -12.94 46.95 39.88
CA THR A 878 -13.31 47.32 41.27
C THR A 878 -14.19 46.43 42.17
N GLU A 879 -13.49 45.83 43.14
CA GLU A 879 -13.75 45.83 44.60
C GLU A 879 -14.78 44.86 45.24
N PRO A 880 -14.58 44.49 46.53
CA PRO A 880 -14.71 43.10 46.96
C PRO A 880 -15.94 42.81 47.82
N VAL A 881 -16.37 41.54 47.82
CA VAL A 881 -17.26 40.98 48.86
C VAL A 881 -16.73 39.61 49.30
N THR A 882 -16.67 39.42 50.61
CA THR A 882 -16.19 38.24 51.32
C THR A 882 -17.28 37.16 51.51
N GLU A 883 -16.82 35.98 51.93
CA GLU A 883 -17.59 34.82 52.43
C GLU A 883 -18.29 33.94 51.37
N GLY A 884 -18.08 32.63 51.51
CA GLY A 884 -18.56 31.61 50.57
C GLY A 884 -19.82 30.92 51.06
N VAL A 885 -20.62 30.40 50.13
CA VAL A 885 -21.81 29.58 50.40
C VAL A 885 -21.85 28.38 49.44
N SER A 886 -22.29 27.23 49.97
CA SER A 886 -22.36 25.93 49.30
C SER A 886 -23.24 25.91 48.03
N LEU A 887 -22.81 25.14 47.03
CA LEU A 887 -23.47 24.97 45.73
C LEU A 887 -24.62 23.93 45.74
N GLU A 888 -25.45 23.89 46.79
CA GLU A 888 -26.59 22.97 46.90
C GLU A 888 -27.95 23.61 46.56
N VAL A 889 -27.99 24.89 46.17
CA VAL A 889 -29.24 25.64 45.92
C VAL A 889 -29.46 26.01 44.43
N LEU A 890 -28.46 25.81 43.55
CA LEU A 890 -28.47 26.37 42.18
C LEU A 890 -28.89 25.42 41.04
N LEU A 891 -29.54 24.29 41.33
CA LEU A 891 -30.08 23.37 40.30
C LEU A 891 -31.60 23.10 40.40
N ALA A 892 -32.33 23.99 41.06
CA ALA A 892 -33.79 23.88 41.23
C ALA A 892 -34.60 24.96 40.48
N TYR A 893 -34.27 25.28 39.21
CA TYR A 893 -35.11 26.21 38.42
C TYR A 893 -35.00 26.11 36.88
N LYS A 894 -35.50 25.03 36.24
CA LYS A 894 -35.90 25.07 34.80
C LYS A 894 -36.77 23.91 34.26
N ILE A 895 -37.85 23.55 34.96
CA ILE A 895 -38.99 22.83 34.32
C ILE A 895 -40.30 23.47 34.78
N HIS A 896 -41.11 23.96 33.84
CA HIS A 896 -42.48 24.40 34.11
C HIS A 896 -43.36 24.32 32.85
N LYS A 897 -44.67 24.06 33.09
CA LYS A 897 -45.81 24.02 32.15
C LYS A 897 -46.01 22.72 31.31
N PRO A 898 -47.28 22.32 31.07
CA PRO A 898 -47.83 21.27 31.94
C PRO A 898 -48.65 20.16 31.22
N LEU A 899 -48.92 19.07 31.96
CA LEU A 899 -49.93 18.06 31.61
C LEU A 899 -51.24 18.32 32.37
N ARG A 900 -52.38 18.08 31.72
CA ARG A 900 -53.68 17.87 32.37
C ARG A 900 -54.59 17.01 31.49
N GLU A 901 -55.37 16.14 32.16
CA GLU A 901 -56.48 15.32 31.61
C GLU A 901 -56.03 14.17 30.68
N TRP A 902 -56.60 12.95 30.65
CA TRP A 902 -57.64 12.22 31.43
C TRP A 902 -57.50 10.69 31.08
N ASN A 903 -58.06 9.66 31.74
CA ASN A 903 -58.46 9.38 33.13
C ASN A 903 -59.03 7.92 33.19
N LEU A 904 -58.88 7.16 34.30
CA LEU A 904 -59.56 5.84 34.59
C LEU A 904 -59.13 4.63 33.68
N ARG A 905 -59.32 3.33 33.97
CA ARG A 905 -59.65 2.51 35.18
C ARG A 905 -59.42 1.00 34.87
N ASP A 906 -59.25 0.19 35.92
CA ASP A 906 -59.70 -1.22 36.10
C ASP A 906 -59.30 -2.31 35.04
N ASP A 907 -59.16 -3.60 35.35
CA ASP A 907 -59.43 -4.38 36.57
C ASP A 907 -58.54 -5.65 36.67
N GLY A 908 -58.32 -6.14 37.90
CA GLY A 908 -58.24 -7.55 38.35
C GLY A 908 -57.31 -8.60 37.69
N HIS A 909 -56.82 -9.64 38.38
CA HIS A 909 -57.02 -10.12 39.75
C HIS A 909 -56.03 -11.29 40.07
N LEU A 910 -55.93 -11.68 41.36
CA LEU A 910 -55.27 -12.91 41.90
C LEU A 910 -53.71 -12.91 41.89
N GLY A 911 -53.00 -13.43 42.90
CA GLY A 911 -53.38 -13.98 44.21
C GLY A 911 -52.14 -14.51 44.97
N PHE A 912 -52.06 -14.33 46.30
CA PHE A 912 -50.89 -14.71 47.13
C PHE A 912 -51.09 -16.06 47.84
N SER A 913 -50.08 -16.95 47.78
CA SER A 913 -49.64 -17.94 48.81
C SER A 913 -48.85 -19.09 48.15
N GLY A 914 -47.83 -19.72 48.74
CA GLY A 914 -47.13 -19.44 50.00
C GLY A 914 -46.05 -20.49 50.32
N LEU A 915 -45.15 -20.13 51.26
CA LEU A 915 -44.43 -21.01 52.20
C LEU A 915 -43.60 -22.24 51.73
N ASN A 916 -42.28 -22.05 51.84
CA ASN A 916 -41.37 -22.72 52.81
C ASN A 916 -40.27 -23.67 52.29
N LEU A 917 -39.16 -23.69 53.06
CA LEU A 917 -38.03 -24.63 52.95
C LEU A 917 -38.49 -26.05 53.36
N ASP A 918 -37.94 -27.16 52.85
CA ASP A 918 -36.58 -27.62 53.15
C ASP A 918 -36.19 -28.88 52.33
N ALA A 919 -34.91 -29.29 52.47
CA ALA A 919 -34.37 -30.66 52.40
C ALA A 919 -33.64 -31.18 51.14
N VAL A 920 -32.57 -31.93 51.45
CA VAL A 920 -31.73 -32.84 50.60
C VAL A 920 -30.86 -32.13 49.54
N GLY A 921 -29.54 -32.36 49.43
CA GLY A 921 -28.61 -33.31 50.06
C GLY A 921 -27.54 -33.67 49.00
N SER A 922 -26.26 -33.33 49.16
CA SER A 922 -25.22 -34.06 49.93
C SER A 922 -24.22 -34.80 49.01
N GLN A 923 -22.92 -34.58 49.27
CA GLN A 923 -21.74 -35.42 48.96
C GLN A 923 -21.12 -35.47 47.53
N MET A 924 -19.99 -34.75 47.41
CA MET A 924 -18.63 -35.27 47.18
C MET A 924 -18.37 -36.51 46.29
N SER A 925 -17.52 -36.33 45.27
CA SER A 925 -16.23 -37.04 45.02
C SER A 925 -15.75 -36.71 43.57
N GLY A 926 -14.46 -36.69 43.21
CA GLY A 926 -13.20 -36.75 43.98
C GLY A 926 -12.01 -37.03 43.05
N LEU A 927 -10.83 -36.44 43.34
CA LEU A 927 -9.48 -36.75 42.77
C LEU A 927 -9.26 -36.51 41.24
N SER A 928 -8.06 -36.26 40.71
CA SER A 928 -6.76 -35.79 41.29
C SER A 928 -5.75 -35.49 40.16
N VAL A 929 -4.78 -34.59 40.40
CA VAL A 929 -3.31 -34.72 40.15
C VAL A 929 -2.86 -35.51 38.89
N ASP A 930 -2.07 -34.98 37.94
CA ASP A 930 -0.68 -34.52 38.14
C ASP A 930 -0.08 -33.82 36.88
N LEU A 931 0.94 -32.97 37.09
CA LEU A 931 2.22 -32.90 36.33
C LEU A 931 2.97 -31.58 36.59
N ASP A 932 3.82 -31.60 37.62
CA ASP A 932 4.98 -30.72 37.71
C ASP A 932 5.94 -30.93 36.53
N LEU A 933 6.64 -29.88 36.11
CA LEU A 933 8.09 -29.93 35.82
C LEU A 933 8.70 -28.52 35.67
N LEU A 934 9.56 -28.18 36.64
CA LEU A 934 10.58 -27.12 36.58
C LEU A 934 11.59 -27.44 35.43
N VAL A 935 12.45 -26.54 34.92
CA VAL A 935 13.48 -25.75 35.62
C VAL A 935 13.95 -24.57 34.74
N GLU A 936 14.36 -23.48 35.39
CA GLU A 936 15.01 -22.29 34.83
C GLU A 936 16.41 -22.56 34.23
N GLU A 937 16.97 -21.63 33.43
CA GLU A 937 18.39 -21.31 33.65
C GLU A 937 18.78 -19.85 33.34
N SER A 938 19.63 -19.29 34.20
CA SER A 938 20.23 -17.94 34.18
C SER A 938 19.25 -16.75 34.33
N PHE A 939 19.25 -16.02 35.46
CA PHE A 939 20.43 -15.31 36.00
C PHE A 939 20.37 -15.11 37.53
N LEU A 940 21.20 -15.85 38.26
CA LEU A 940 21.64 -15.48 39.61
C LEU A 940 22.89 -14.61 39.56
N LYS A 941 22.84 -13.40 40.13
CA LYS A 941 23.88 -12.77 41.00
C LYS A 941 23.73 -11.24 41.08
N ARG A 942 23.32 -10.74 42.24
CA ARG A 942 24.15 -9.89 43.14
C ARG A 942 23.34 -9.34 44.32
N THR A 943 23.68 -9.77 45.53
CA THR A 943 23.56 -8.97 46.75
C THR A 943 24.70 -9.35 47.70
N ARG A 944 25.12 -8.38 48.52
CA ARG A 944 26.22 -8.41 49.50
C ARG A 944 27.63 -8.23 48.89
N THR A 945 28.53 -7.44 49.46
CA THR A 945 28.52 -6.83 50.83
C THR A 945 29.30 -5.52 50.88
N TYR A 946 28.99 -4.72 51.91
CA TYR A 946 29.49 -3.38 52.26
C TYR A 946 28.90 -2.22 51.45
#